data_AF-A0A8I1WJE7-F1
#
_entry.id   AF-A0A8I1WJE7-F1
#
_cell.length_a   1.000
_cell.length_b   1.000
_cell.length_c   1.000
_cell.angle_alpha   90.00
_cell.angle_beta   90.00
_cell.angle_gamma   90.00
#
_symmetry.space_group_name_H-M   'P 1'
#
loop_
_entity.id
_entity.type
_entity.pdbx_description
1 polymer ?
#
loop_
_entity_poly.entity_id
_entity_poly.type
_entity_poly.pdbx_seq_one_letter_code
_entity_poly.pdbx_strand_id
1 'polypeptide(L)'
;MNSSIVRVCSKIEGHPVFGNGVVLDKNTILTPLHVVEDMEQIVVKYNEKEYICNIACKNDVIAIIKVDGELLDETGENIQVLEFVDNELLDENTEWQVNGYITNEQNDYIMTGKGVCANTTISHTCDFSLKDIFTGGTENYKGLSGAPVICRNRVIGIIQMQHTNYNGALGVTFSSVNMFKDLLPSYSIGNCAFIDELEQSCVSNMLEAVNINKSSKKYIPDIYVEEGEYKEDLRYFADPILFMNKTIEELKNLDLTKINDFYVSQGEEPIDFLTLPDNTNIADIQELIRVLEDKLNKIISNLDDVEKNERKKENSLEEISKLLSMFNTSLRFDLNDILKKICFFKYQFIMFTRNAGQGKTNFLCDFAENFLIKKRISSFFFNAADFCEAPISVIKSKLTIGGKYEYSYVKKVLYAEWERTSKLIIVLIDGLNENMALPSFGNYIKNSLIELLQVPFIKVVMTTRNELYDENFGMLNQESLGKKFYRLDMWYRDDKFRQRIFWGYLKFFDIAILRETLWSSTYDSLSNDTLLLRFFCEVNQGKKQIYMYDIYKYQLFKEYCIKKKKEIAALKEGDSTLFERLINDICEYMLNHKKFGGISMREFSTENIKTIRHLIETDVIFKEEKKKRIGLMENQFENVISFTFDEFRDYCLTNYVLTRSDAQTYFPYIWKLMIEENWTIRTGVEKYVFFLSRTDAPEVLPIISQENDYERIYWDNIWELDEQYISAEDINRWEEQYDIGGPYRRVLTRYLLARQDRKYFQKVNIDLLFSMFDRLSHNVGKYDNTIKLLFPIRKIDRFHLKVKEKDAVLYSNEFIKLLDEKLLQDQVNDLNRDYLRLSIYIYELLHVEICEVWIKAYKKVPGIVKLIINEYINRKDLSEFIRQTVLEILEELNKVCSDSYLVQAINKIRKTNNLNLISEELLSLWKES
;
A
#
# COMPACT_ATOMS: atom_id res chain seq x y z
N MET A 1 -36.48 3.70 -40.74
CA MET A 1 -37.19 3.27 -39.51
C MET A 1 -36.33 2.29 -38.73
N ASN A 2 -36.60 2.07 -37.45
CA ASN A 2 -35.84 1.11 -36.65
C ASN A 2 -36.14 -0.32 -37.14
N SER A 3 -35.12 -1.11 -37.47
CA SER A 3 -35.27 -2.46 -38.05
C SER A 3 -35.93 -3.46 -37.10
N SER A 4 -36.08 -3.09 -35.83
CA SER A 4 -36.65 -3.88 -34.72
C SER A 4 -38.18 -3.82 -34.62
N ILE A 5 -38.87 -3.05 -35.47
CA ILE A 5 -40.32 -2.82 -35.38
C ILE A 5 -41.01 -3.40 -36.62
N VAL A 6 -41.95 -4.30 -36.40
CA VAL A 6 -42.64 -5.05 -37.45
C VAL A 6 -44.12 -4.72 -37.51
N ARG A 7 -44.73 -4.95 -38.68
CA ARG A 7 -46.18 -4.81 -38.88
C ARG A 7 -46.85 -6.11 -38.47
N VAL A 8 -47.78 -6.06 -37.52
CA VAL A 8 -48.59 -7.21 -37.10
C VAL A 8 -49.98 -7.06 -37.71
N CYS A 9 -50.45 -8.10 -38.40
CA CYS A 9 -51.75 -8.14 -39.02
C CYS A 9 -52.44 -9.46 -38.65
N SER A 10 -53.64 -9.36 -38.11
CA SER A 10 -54.43 -10.52 -37.68
C SER A 10 -55.87 -10.41 -38.18
N LYS A 11 -56.64 -11.51 -38.14
CA LYS A 11 -58.03 -11.55 -38.62
C LYS A 11 -58.98 -12.04 -37.54
N ILE A 12 -59.95 -11.20 -37.18
CA ILE A 12 -61.11 -11.54 -36.34
C ILE A 12 -62.34 -11.60 -37.24
N GLU A 13 -63.03 -12.74 -37.32
CA GLU A 13 -64.28 -12.89 -38.09
C GLU A 13 -64.19 -12.34 -39.54
N GLY A 14 -63.01 -12.45 -40.17
CA GLY A 14 -62.74 -11.93 -41.52
C GLY A 14 -62.36 -10.44 -41.61
N HIS A 15 -62.38 -9.69 -40.50
CA HIS A 15 -61.94 -8.30 -40.44
C HIS A 15 -60.47 -8.17 -40.00
N PRO A 16 -59.64 -7.37 -40.70
CA PRO A 16 -58.25 -7.21 -40.33
C PRO A 16 -58.07 -6.31 -39.10
N VAL A 17 -57.30 -6.78 -38.13
CA VAL A 17 -56.78 -6.01 -37.00
C VAL A 17 -55.30 -5.72 -37.26
N PHE A 18 -54.92 -4.46 -37.13
CA PHE A 18 -53.57 -3.98 -37.40
C PHE A 18 -52.92 -3.52 -36.10
N GLY A 19 -51.65 -3.87 -35.96
CA GLY A 19 -50.81 -3.44 -34.86
C GLY A 19 -49.34 -3.44 -35.24
N ASN A 20 -48.52 -3.24 -34.22
CA ASN A 20 -47.08 -3.22 -34.26
C ASN A 20 -46.53 -4.35 -33.40
N GLY A 21 -45.36 -4.83 -33.74
CA GLY A 21 -44.60 -5.77 -32.92
C GLY A 21 -43.17 -5.29 -32.73
N VAL A 22 -42.59 -5.62 -31.57
CA VAL A 22 -41.17 -5.39 -31.27
C VAL A 22 -40.44 -6.73 -31.36
N VAL A 23 -39.42 -6.80 -32.20
CA VAL A 23 -38.57 -8.00 -32.34
C VAL A 23 -37.75 -8.18 -31.06
N LEU A 24 -37.86 -9.35 -30.43
CA LEU A 24 -37.11 -9.70 -29.20
C LEU A 24 -35.85 -10.52 -29.52
N ASP A 25 -35.94 -11.38 -30.53
CA ASP A 25 -34.81 -12.15 -31.07
C ASP A 25 -35.08 -12.54 -32.53
N LYS A 26 -34.30 -13.47 -33.08
CA LYS A 26 -34.39 -13.90 -34.47
C LYS A 26 -35.75 -14.46 -34.89
N ASN A 27 -36.62 -14.90 -33.99
CA ASN A 27 -37.91 -15.47 -34.36
C ASN A 27 -39.07 -15.17 -33.40
N THR A 28 -38.87 -14.31 -32.41
CA THR A 28 -39.91 -13.90 -31.46
C THR A 28 -40.20 -12.41 -31.52
N ILE A 29 -41.48 -12.07 -31.39
CA ILE A 29 -41.98 -10.69 -31.45
C ILE A 29 -42.95 -10.47 -30.30
N LEU A 30 -42.84 -9.34 -29.63
CA LEU A 30 -43.76 -8.87 -28.62
C LEU A 30 -44.81 -7.94 -29.23
N THR A 31 -46.08 -8.21 -28.96
CA THR A 31 -47.23 -7.41 -29.41
C THR A 31 -48.31 -7.39 -28.32
N PRO A 32 -49.20 -6.38 -28.26
CA PRO A 32 -50.32 -6.40 -27.33
C PRO A 32 -51.24 -7.59 -27.54
N LEU A 33 -51.84 -8.08 -26.45
CA LEU A 33 -52.71 -9.25 -26.51
C LEU A 33 -53.92 -9.00 -27.42
N HIS A 34 -54.59 -7.85 -27.32
CA HIS A 34 -55.78 -7.54 -28.13
C HIS A 34 -55.51 -7.41 -29.64
N VAL A 35 -54.24 -7.33 -30.05
CA VAL A 35 -53.85 -7.35 -31.46
C VAL A 35 -53.84 -8.79 -32.01
N VAL A 36 -53.79 -9.81 -31.15
CA VAL A 36 -53.62 -11.22 -31.55
C VAL A 36 -54.57 -12.21 -30.86
N GLU A 37 -55.36 -11.78 -29.88
CA GLU A 37 -56.30 -12.63 -29.14
C GLU A 37 -57.48 -13.09 -30.01
N ASP A 38 -57.84 -14.37 -29.90
CA ASP A 38 -58.96 -15.03 -30.61
C ASP A 38 -58.89 -14.97 -32.16
N MET A 39 -57.66 -15.00 -32.71
CA MET A 39 -57.40 -14.85 -34.15
C MET A 39 -57.30 -16.18 -34.89
N GLU A 40 -57.88 -16.23 -36.11
CA GLU A 40 -57.75 -17.39 -37.02
C GLU A 40 -56.35 -17.47 -37.66
N GLN A 41 -55.73 -16.32 -37.92
CA GLN A 41 -54.41 -16.24 -38.57
C GLN A 41 -53.67 -14.98 -38.10
N ILE A 42 -52.43 -15.15 -37.63
CA ILE A 42 -51.51 -14.04 -37.28
C ILE A 42 -50.42 -13.99 -38.34
N VAL A 43 -50.26 -12.83 -38.98
CA VAL A 43 -49.25 -12.56 -40.01
C VAL A 43 -48.40 -11.38 -39.60
N VAL A 44 -47.08 -11.54 -39.69
CA VAL A 44 -46.12 -10.45 -39.52
C VAL A 44 -45.58 -10.06 -40.88
N LYS A 45 -45.58 -8.75 -41.19
CA LYS A 45 -44.90 -8.22 -42.37
C LYS A 45 -43.60 -7.53 -41.99
N TYR A 46 -42.52 -7.94 -42.65
CA TYR A 46 -41.18 -7.38 -42.48
C TYR A 46 -40.40 -7.45 -43.80
N ASN A 47 -39.77 -6.35 -44.21
CA ASN A 47 -39.04 -6.24 -45.49
C ASN A 47 -39.85 -6.76 -46.71
N GLU A 48 -41.12 -6.38 -46.80
CA GLU A 48 -42.07 -6.81 -47.86
C GLU A 48 -42.33 -8.34 -47.91
N LYS A 49 -41.89 -9.10 -46.90
CA LYS A 49 -42.20 -10.52 -46.72
C LYS A 49 -43.26 -10.70 -45.64
N GLU A 50 -44.12 -11.69 -45.84
CA GLU A 50 -45.14 -12.10 -44.88
C GLU A 50 -44.71 -13.40 -44.21
N TYR A 51 -44.88 -13.46 -42.89
CA TYR A 51 -44.57 -14.63 -42.10
C TYR A 51 -45.78 -15.03 -41.27
N ILE A 52 -46.09 -16.33 -41.24
CA ILE A 52 -47.14 -16.88 -40.39
C ILE A 52 -46.58 -17.08 -38.98
N CYS A 53 -47.35 -16.68 -37.98
CA CYS A 53 -46.93 -16.70 -36.59
C CYS A 53 -47.90 -17.49 -35.70
N ASN A 54 -47.36 -18.07 -34.64
CA ASN A 54 -48.13 -18.72 -33.57
C ASN A 54 -47.84 -18.04 -32.22
N ILE A 55 -48.82 -17.98 -31.33
CA ILE A 55 -48.60 -17.45 -29.96
C ILE A 55 -47.72 -18.43 -29.18
N ALA A 56 -46.57 -17.98 -28.71
CA ALA A 56 -45.66 -18.77 -27.88
C ALA A 56 -46.03 -18.69 -26.40
N CYS A 57 -46.29 -17.48 -25.89
CA CYS A 57 -46.80 -17.23 -24.54
C CYS A 57 -47.57 -15.90 -24.49
N LYS A 58 -48.41 -15.72 -23.48
CA LYS A 58 -49.19 -14.49 -23.26
C LYS A 58 -49.51 -14.26 -21.78
N ASN A 59 -49.79 -13.01 -21.42
CA ASN A 59 -50.48 -12.61 -20.19
C ASN A 59 -51.67 -11.71 -20.57
N ASP A 60 -52.33 -11.09 -19.59
CA ASP A 60 -53.52 -10.24 -19.81
C ASP A 60 -53.24 -8.94 -20.60
N VAL A 61 -51.97 -8.66 -20.93
CA VAL A 61 -51.51 -7.37 -21.47
C VAL A 61 -50.84 -7.54 -22.84
N ILE A 62 -49.95 -8.53 -22.98
CA ILE A 62 -49.14 -8.75 -24.17
C ILE A 62 -49.09 -10.24 -24.54
N ALA A 63 -48.72 -10.51 -25.79
CA ALA A 63 -48.39 -11.82 -26.30
C ALA A 63 -47.01 -11.81 -26.97
N ILE A 64 -46.25 -12.88 -26.77
CA ILE A 64 -45.05 -13.18 -27.55
C ILE A 64 -45.45 -14.15 -28.64
N ILE A 65 -45.29 -13.74 -29.88
CA ILE A 65 -45.56 -14.56 -31.06
C ILE A 65 -44.24 -15.06 -31.66
N LYS A 66 -44.27 -16.26 -32.22
CA LYS A 66 -43.14 -16.91 -32.86
C LYS A 66 -43.37 -17.04 -34.35
N VAL A 67 -42.36 -16.67 -35.12
CA VAL A 67 -42.34 -16.71 -36.57
C VAL A 67 -41.82 -18.07 -37.07
N ASP A 68 -42.46 -18.64 -38.08
CA ASP A 68 -41.94 -19.85 -38.77
C ASP A 68 -40.80 -19.44 -39.72
N GLY A 69 -39.62 -19.17 -39.14
CA GLY A 69 -38.41 -18.75 -39.86
C GLY A 69 -37.46 -17.93 -38.98
N GLU A 70 -36.57 -17.17 -39.63
CA GLU A 70 -35.73 -16.17 -38.98
C GLU A 70 -35.98 -14.79 -39.63
N LEU A 71 -36.10 -13.76 -38.79
CA LEU A 71 -36.17 -12.36 -39.18
C LEU A 71 -34.72 -11.83 -39.29
N LEU A 72 -34.32 -11.53 -40.51
CA LEU A 72 -33.00 -10.97 -40.84
C LEU A 72 -33.17 -9.60 -41.47
N ASP A 73 -32.25 -8.68 -41.17
CA ASP A 73 -32.26 -7.33 -41.74
C ASP A 73 -32.00 -7.32 -43.26
N GLU A 74 -31.97 -6.13 -43.87
CA GLU A 74 -31.75 -5.97 -45.33
C GLU A 74 -30.40 -6.51 -45.81
N THR A 75 -29.43 -6.69 -44.91
CA THR A 75 -28.08 -7.21 -45.20
C THR A 75 -27.96 -8.72 -44.95
N GLY A 76 -29.00 -9.35 -44.39
CA GLY A 76 -28.99 -10.75 -43.99
C GLY A 76 -28.36 -10.99 -42.62
N GLU A 77 -28.12 -9.93 -41.84
CA GLU A 77 -27.61 -10.00 -40.47
C GLU A 77 -28.77 -10.00 -39.44
N ASN A 78 -28.43 -10.25 -38.17
CA ASN A 78 -29.39 -10.25 -37.08
C ASN A 78 -29.94 -8.83 -36.85
N ILE A 79 -31.24 -8.73 -36.64
CA ILE A 79 -31.91 -7.47 -36.31
C ILE A 79 -31.37 -6.93 -34.99
N GLN A 80 -31.08 -5.63 -34.95
CA GLN A 80 -30.74 -4.94 -33.72
C GLN A 80 -31.96 -4.96 -32.78
N VAL A 81 -31.86 -5.71 -31.69
CA VAL A 81 -32.92 -5.81 -30.67
C VAL A 81 -32.91 -4.55 -29.80
N LEU A 82 -34.11 -4.05 -29.49
CA LEU A 82 -34.27 -2.95 -28.54
C LEU A 82 -34.18 -3.46 -27.11
N GLU A 83 -33.44 -2.75 -26.26
CA GLU A 83 -33.39 -3.05 -24.83
C GLU A 83 -34.57 -2.43 -24.09
N PHE A 84 -35.23 -3.25 -23.27
CA PHE A 84 -36.34 -2.88 -22.40
C PHE A 84 -35.82 -2.45 -21.03
N VAL A 85 -36.54 -1.56 -20.35
CA VAL A 85 -36.17 -1.08 -19.02
C VAL A 85 -37.39 -1.03 -18.11
N ASP A 86 -37.26 -1.56 -16.89
CA ASP A 86 -38.34 -1.61 -15.89
C ASP A 86 -38.11 -0.66 -14.70
N ASN A 87 -36.95 0.00 -14.65
CA ASN A 87 -36.52 0.90 -13.57
C ASN A 87 -36.29 2.36 -13.99
N GLU A 88 -36.77 2.77 -15.18
CA GLU A 88 -36.72 4.17 -15.60
C GLU A 88 -37.71 5.01 -14.77
N LEU A 89 -37.28 6.21 -14.33
CA LEU A 89 -38.15 7.11 -13.60
C LEU A 89 -39.03 7.90 -14.57
N LEU A 90 -40.33 7.61 -14.53
CA LEU A 90 -41.34 8.22 -15.39
C LEU A 90 -42.07 9.33 -14.63
N ASP A 91 -41.98 10.55 -15.14
CA ASP A 91 -42.66 11.73 -14.59
C ASP A 91 -43.11 12.71 -15.69
N GLU A 92 -43.71 13.83 -15.28
CA GLU A 92 -44.20 14.87 -16.20
C GLU A 92 -43.08 15.56 -17.01
N ASN A 93 -41.81 15.32 -16.68
CA ASN A 93 -40.67 15.84 -17.43
C ASN A 93 -40.01 14.80 -18.35
N THR A 94 -40.52 13.57 -18.38
CA THR A 94 -39.92 12.49 -19.17
C THR A 94 -40.16 12.70 -20.66
N GLU A 95 -39.09 12.85 -21.42
CA GLU A 95 -39.16 12.89 -22.89
C GLU A 95 -39.35 11.48 -23.44
N TRP A 96 -40.28 11.34 -24.38
CA TRP A 96 -40.64 10.04 -24.95
C TRP A 96 -40.79 10.14 -26.47
N GLN A 97 -40.53 9.01 -27.13
CA GLN A 97 -40.70 8.82 -28.56
C GLN A 97 -41.43 7.50 -28.82
N VAL A 98 -42.33 7.48 -29.79
CA VAL A 98 -42.99 6.28 -30.29
C VAL A 98 -42.70 6.18 -31.77
N ASN A 99 -42.23 5.01 -32.19
CA ASN A 99 -41.99 4.68 -33.60
C ASN A 99 -42.85 3.47 -33.95
N GLY A 100 -43.56 3.50 -35.06
CA GLY A 100 -44.38 2.37 -35.48
C GLY A 100 -45.18 2.67 -36.73
N TYR A 101 -46.24 1.90 -36.92
CA TYR A 101 -47.15 2.00 -38.05
C TYR A 101 -48.53 2.37 -37.56
N ILE A 102 -49.22 3.21 -38.32
CA ILE A 102 -50.56 3.72 -38.00
C ILE A 102 -51.49 3.53 -39.19
N THR A 103 -52.79 3.72 -38.99
CA THR A 103 -53.90 3.52 -39.93
C THR A 103 -54.04 2.09 -40.44
N ASN A 104 -55.06 1.82 -41.26
CA ASN A 104 -55.25 0.49 -41.86
C ASN A 104 -54.20 0.20 -42.94
N GLU A 105 -53.62 1.26 -43.50
CA GLU A 105 -52.56 1.22 -44.51
C GLU A 105 -51.18 0.91 -43.91
N GLN A 106 -51.06 0.88 -42.58
CA GLN A 106 -49.80 0.66 -41.84
C GLN A 106 -48.66 1.58 -42.31
N ASN A 107 -48.99 2.86 -42.47
CA ASN A 107 -48.04 3.90 -42.83
C ASN A 107 -47.05 4.15 -41.69
N ASP A 108 -45.82 4.45 -42.08
CA ASP A 108 -44.75 4.82 -41.17
C ASP A 108 -45.14 6.03 -40.30
N TYR A 109 -44.99 5.91 -38.98
CA TYR A 109 -45.36 6.92 -38.01
C TYR A 109 -44.31 7.13 -36.92
N ILE A 110 -44.07 8.39 -36.58
CA ILE A 110 -43.21 8.82 -35.49
C ILE A 110 -43.97 9.85 -34.67
N MET A 111 -43.97 9.68 -33.36
CA MET A 111 -44.58 10.59 -32.41
C MET A 111 -43.59 10.91 -31.29
N THR A 112 -43.48 12.16 -30.90
CA THR A 112 -42.63 12.58 -29.78
C THR A 112 -43.38 13.55 -28.88
N GLY A 113 -43.01 13.57 -27.59
CA GLY A 113 -43.58 14.48 -26.63
C GLY A 113 -42.87 14.43 -25.29
N LYS A 114 -43.48 15.04 -24.28
CA LYS A 114 -42.96 15.10 -22.92
C LYS A 114 -44.05 14.86 -21.89
N GLY A 115 -43.70 14.13 -20.85
CA GLY A 115 -44.55 13.85 -19.72
C GLY A 115 -45.23 12.49 -19.81
N VAL A 116 -45.04 11.72 -18.75
CA VAL A 116 -45.65 10.41 -18.53
C VAL A 116 -46.40 10.47 -17.21
N CYS A 117 -47.66 10.04 -17.21
CA CYS A 117 -48.50 10.07 -16.01
C CYS A 117 -49.09 8.70 -15.73
N ALA A 118 -49.02 8.28 -14.47
CA ALA A 118 -49.67 7.07 -14.01
C ALA A 118 -51.18 7.18 -14.22
N ASN A 119 -51.78 6.13 -14.76
CA ASN A 119 -53.20 6.09 -15.04
C ASN A 119 -53.96 5.81 -13.73
N THR A 120 -54.73 6.77 -13.23
CA THR A 120 -55.43 6.68 -11.94
C THR A 120 -56.70 5.83 -11.97
N THR A 121 -57.15 5.47 -13.18
CA THR A 121 -58.27 4.55 -13.40
C THR A 121 -57.67 3.18 -13.65
N ILE A 122 -57.95 2.20 -12.78
CA ILE A 122 -57.40 0.83 -12.88
C ILE A 122 -57.88 0.21 -14.19
N SER A 123 -57.07 0.33 -15.23
CA SER A 123 -57.20 -0.48 -16.44
C SER A 123 -56.27 -1.67 -16.29
N HIS A 124 -56.80 -2.88 -16.46
CA HIS A 124 -55.98 -4.10 -16.39
C HIS A 124 -54.96 -4.19 -17.54
N THR A 125 -55.09 -3.36 -18.57
CA THR A 125 -54.25 -3.40 -19.78
C THR A 125 -53.22 -2.28 -19.86
N CYS A 126 -53.34 -1.16 -19.13
CA CYS A 126 -52.38 -0.06 -19.18
C CYS A 126 -52.24 0.70 -17.84
N ASP A 127 -51.02 1.12 -17.54
CA ASP A 127 -50.64 1.79 -16.29
C ASP A 127 -50.13 3.23 -16.50
N PHE A 128 -49.83 3.64 -17.73
CA PHE A 128 -49.38 5.00 -18.05
C PHE A 128 -50.07 5.64 -19.26
N SER A 129 -50.10 6.97 -19.25
CA SER A 129 -50.55 7.84 -20.35
C SER A 129 -49.44 8.81 -20.76
N LEU A 130 -49.34 9.09 -22.06
CA LEU A 130 -48.42 10.08 -22.63
C LEU A 130 -49.09 11.46 -22.72
N LYS A 131 -48.37 12.51 -22.32
CA LYS A 131 -48.81 13.93 -22.38
C LYS A 131 -47.98 14.73 -23.38
N ASP A 132 -48.46 15.96 -23.67
CA ASP A 132 -47.78 17.01 -24.42
C ASP A 132 -47.06 16.51 -25.69
N ILE A 133 -47.85 16.02 -26.64
CA ILE A 133 -47.36 15.59 -27.95
C ILE A 133 -46.82 16.81 -28.72
N PHE A 134 -45.52 16.81 -29.00
CA PHE A 134 -44.86 17.87 -29.75
C PHE A 134 -44.91 17.62 -31.27
N THR A 135 -44.72 16.36 -31.67
CA THR A 135 -44.77 15.95 -33.09
C THR A 135 -45.51 14.63 -33.23
N GLY A 136 -46.17 14.42 -34.37
CA GLY A 136 -46.99 13.22 -34.59
C GLY A 136 -48.29 13.23 -33.77
N GLY A 137 -48.94 14.38 -33.64
CA GLY A 137 -50.33 14.45 -33.18
C GLY A 137 -51.30 14.14 -34.33
N THR A 138 -52.27 13.25 -34.12
CA THR A 138 -53.34 12.96 -35.10
C THR A 138 -54.68 12.64 -34.43
N GLU A 139 -55.76 12.75 -35.20
CA GLU A 139 -57.11 12.38 -34.78
C GLU A 139 -57.36 10.86 -34.85
N ASN A 140 -56.46 10.09 -35.46
CA ASN A 140 -56.64 8.64 -35.61
C ASN A 140 -55.32 7.87 -35.42
N TYR A 141 -55.16 7.27 -34.23
CA TYR A 141 -54.04 6.41 -33.89
C TYR A 141 -54.27 4.91 -34.17
N LYS A 142 -55.37 4.52 -34.81
CA LYS A 142 -55.67 3.12 -35.10
C LYS A 142 -54.47 2.45 -35.77
N GLY A 143 -54.11 1.23 -35.37
CA GLY A 143 -52.92 0.54 -35.88
C GLY A 143 -51.66 0.75 -35.05
N LEU A 144 -51.57 1.81 -34.21
CA LEU A 144 -50.38 2.12 -33.42
C LEU A 144 -50.17 1.20 -32.19
N SER A 145 -51.19 0.40 -31.81
CA SER A 145 -51.06 -0.57 -30.72
C SER A 145 -49.86 -1.49 -30.95
N GLY A 146 -49.01 -1.62 -29.93
CA GLY A 146 -47.78 -2.41 -29.95
C GLY A 146 -46.52 -1.65 -30.31
N ALA A 147 -46.64 -0.38 -30.69
CA ALA A 147 -45.48 0.46 -30.94
C ALA A 147 -44.70 0.65 -29.62
N PRO A 148 -43.36 0.52 -29.61
CA PRO A 148 -42.56 0.74 -28.42
C PRO A 148 -42.60 2.22 -28.03
N VAL A 149 -42.75 2.46 -26.73
CA VAL A 149 -42.49 3.77 -26.12
C VAL A 149 -41.03 3.80 -25.70
N ILE A 150 -40.28 4.70 -26.29
CA ILE A 150 -38.83 4.83 -26.16
C ILE A 150 -38.52 6.07 -25.33
N CYS A 151 -37.75 5.90 -24.26
CA CYS A 151 -37.14 6.97 -23.48
C CYS A 151 -35.63 6.73 -23.48
N ARG A 152 -34.83 7.73 -23.92
CA ARG A 152 -33.36 7.66 -23.93
C ARG A 152 -32.82 6.36 -24.57
N ASN A 153 -33.35 5.98 -25.73
CA ASN A 153 -33.03 4.75 -26.47
C ASN A 153 -33.33 3.42 -25.74
N ARG A 154 -34.15 3.45 -24.68
CA ARG A 154 -34.66 2.28 -23.97
C ARG A 154 -36.17 2.17 -24.15
N VAL A 155 -36.69 0.96 -24.29
CA VAL A 155 -38.14 0.72 -24.35
C VAL A 155 -38.70 0.68 -22.93
N ILE A 156 -39.51 1.67 -22.58
CA ILE A 156 -40.17 1.78 -21.26
C ILE A 156 -41.55 1.10 -21.24
N GLY A 157 -42.06 0.71 -22.40
CA GLY A 157 -43.33 0.01 -22.54
C GLY A 157 -43.83 -0.08 -23.98
N ILE A 158 -45.06 -0.56 -24.17
CA ILE A 158 -45.70 -0.63 -25.50
C ILE A 158 -47.11 -0.02 -25.48
N ILE A 159 -47.49 0.60 -26.60
CA ILE A 159 -48.82 1.22 -26.75
C ILE A 159 -49.94 0.17 -26.71
N GLN A 160 -51.00 0.44 -25.94
CA GLN A 160 -52.19 -0.43 -25.85
C GLN A 160 -53.42 0.21 -26.50
N MET A 161 -53.61 1.52 -26.30
CA MET A 161 -54.73 2.36 -26.78
C MET A 161 -56.14 1.90 -26.38
N GLN A 162 -56.69 2.46 -25.29
CA GLN A 162 -58.11 2.25 -24.90
C GLN A 162 -58.77 3.45 -24.17
N HIS A 163 -58.57 4.72 -24.57
CA HIS A 163 -59.42 5.81 -24.03
C HIS A 163 -59.46 7.11 -24.86
N THR A 164 -60.62 7.77 -24.87
CA THR A 164 -60.82 9.18 -25.26
C THR A 164 -60.78 10.02 -23.99
N ASN A 165 -59.87 10.99 -23.85
CA ASN A 165 -59.77 11.81 -22.64
C ASN A 165 -61.08 12.59 -22.34
N TYR A 166 -61.18 13.21 -21.15
CA TYR A 166 -62.38 13.95 -20.71
C TYR A 166 -62.87 15.05 -21.66
N ASN A 167 -62.03 15.50 -22.60
CA ASN A 167 -62.35 16.51 -23.61
C ASN A 167 -62.74 15.88 -24.96
N GLY A 168 -62.87 14.55 -25.05
CA GLY A 168 -63.16 13.83 -26.28
C GLY A 168 -61.96 13.67 -27.23
N ALA A 169 -60.74 14.03 -26.80
CA ALA A 169 -59.53 13.85 -27.59
C ALA A 169 -58.88 12.49 -27.31
N LEU A 170 -58.42 11.79 -28.35
CA LEU A 170 -57.73 10.51 -28.21
C LEU A 170 -56.45 10.66 -27.37
N GLY A 171 -56.39 9.95 -26.25
CA GLY A 171 -55.19 9.84 -25.43
C GLY A 171 -54.40 8.59 -25.79
N VAL A 172 -53.07 8.65 -25.69
CA VAL A 172 -52.20 7.50 -25.94
C VAL A 172 -51.81 6.87 -24.60
N THR A 173 -52.27 5.64 -24.37
CA THR A 173 -51.94 4.84 -23.19
C THR A 173 -51.03 3.67 -23.55
N PHE A 174 -50.17 3.31 -22.62
CA PHE A 174 -49.19 2.24 -22.80
C PHE A 174 -49.07 1.39 -21.53
N SER A 175 -48.65 0.14 -21.71
CA SER A 175 -48.25 -0.73 -20.60
C SER A 175 -46.75 -0.57 -20.39
N SER A 176 -46.32 -0.30 -19.17
CA SER A 176 -44.90 -0.32 -18.83
C SER A 176 -44.34 -1.73 -18.89
N VAL A 177 -43.01 -1.84 -19.01
CA VAL A 177 -42.30 -3.13 -18.94
C VAL A 177 -42.65 -3.92 -17.67
N ASN A 178 -42.93 -3.25 -16.55
CA ASN A 178 -43.32 -3.93 -15.31
C ASN A 178 -44.59 -4.79 -15.44
N MET A 179 -45.50 -4.44 -16.35
CA MET A 179 -46.73 -5.23 -16.58
C MET A 179 -46.48 -6.55 -17.31
N PHE A 180 -45.31 -6.73 -17.94
CA PHE A 180 -45.02 -7.90 -18.79
C PHE A 180 -43.58 -8.41 -18.73
N LYS A 181 -42.76 -7.93 -17.79
CA LYS A 181 -41.35 -8.32 -17.67
C LYS A 181 -41.13 -9.82 -17.47
N ASP A 182 -42.08 -10.51 -16.85
CA ASP A 182 -41.99 -11.95 -16.59
C ASP A 182 -42.05 -12.80 -17.88
N LEU A 183 -42.54 -12.21 -18.99
CA LEU A 183 -42.56 -12.86 -20.30
C LEU A 183 -41.31 -12.54 -21.12
N LEU A 184 -40.58 -11.47 -20.79
CA LEU A 184 -39.40 -11.05 -21.54
C LEU A 184 -38.19 -11.95 -21.23
N PRO A 185 -37.32 -12.22 -22.22
CA PRO A 185 -36.04 -12.84 -21.95
C PRO A 185 -35.18 -11.95 -21.05
N SER A 186 -34.51 -12.52 -20.04
CA SER A 186 -33.72 -11.75 -19.07
C SER A 186 -32.61 -10.90 -19.70
N TYR A 187 -32.06 -11.32 -20.85
CA TYR A 187 -31.04 -10.57 -21.59
C TYR A 187 -31.59 -9.32 -22.31
N SER A 188 -32.91 -9.21 -22.48
CA SER A 188 -33.56 -8.08 -23.16
C SER A 188 -33.87 -6.92 -22.20
N ILE A 189 -33.82 -7.16 -20.89
CA ILE A 189 -34.05 -6.15 -19.86
C ILE A 189 -32.69 -5.59 -19.41
N GLY A 190 -32.45 -4.32 -19.74
CA GLY A 190 -31.26 -3.58 -19.34
C GLY A 190 -31.53 -2.63 -18.18
N ASN A 191 -30.50 -1.91 -17.73
CA ASN A 191 -30.68 -0.78 -16.82
C ASN A 191 -31.15 0.45 -17.61
N CYS A 192 -31.62 1.47 -16.88
CA CYS A 192 -31.80 2.78 -17.48
C CYS A 192 -30.45 3.32 -18.02
N ALA A 193 -30.51 4.01 -19.15
CA ALA A 193 -29.32 4.42 -19.90
C ALA A 193 -28.34 5.24 -19.05
N PHE A 194 -28.85 6.05 -18.12
CA PHE A 194 -28.03 6.84 -17.21
C PHE A 194 -27.11 5.96 -16.33
N ILE A 195 -27.62 4.86 -15.78
CA ILE A 195 -26.84 3.99 -14.88
C ILE A 195 -25.71 3.32 -15.66
N ASP A 196 -25.99 2.80 -16.85
CA ASP A 196 -24.97 2.15 -17.68
C ASP A 196 -23.85 3.13 -18.07
N GLU A 197 -24.21 4.36 -18.46
CA GLU A 197 -23.24 5.41 -18.76
C GLU A 197 -22.45 5.87 -17.52
N LEU A 198 -23.10 5.93 -16.36
CA LEU A 198 -22.44 6.26 -15.10
C LEU A 198 -21.42 5.19 -14.71
N GLU A 199 -21.75 3.91 -14.82
CA GLU A 199 -20.85 2.80 -14.54
C GLU A 199 -19.62 2.86 -15.45
N GLN A 200 -19.80 3.13 -16.75
CA GLN A 200 -18.70 3.32 -17.70
C GLN A 200 -17.82 4.52 -17.32
N SER A 201 -18.43 5.66 -16.96
CA SER A 201 -17.73 6.86 -16.51
C SER A 201 -16.90 6.61 -15.24
N CYS A 202 -17.45 5.87 -14.28
CA CYS A 202 -16.76 5.47 -13.05
C CYS A 202 -15.52 4.63 -13.37
N VAL A 203 -15.66 3.58 -14.17
CA VAL A 203 -14.54 2.69 -14.55
C VAL A 203 -13.45 3.47 -15.28
N SER A 204 -13.83 4.31 -16.25
CA SER A 204 -12.86 5.14 -16.98
C SER A 204 -12.10 6.07 -16.05
N ASN A 205 -12.79 6.78 -15.15
CA ASN A 205 -12.15 7.70 -14.21
C ASN A 205 -11.19 6.99 -13.23
N MET A 206 -11.60 5.84 -12.69
CA MET A 206 -10.77 5.06 -11.77
C MET A 206 -9.49 4.55 -12.46
N LEU A 207 -9.62 4.00 -13.68
CA LEU A 207 -8.46 3.51 -14.44
C LEU A 207 -7.50 4.63 -14.81
N GLU A 208 -8.03 5.78 -15.25
CA GLU A 208 -7.23 6.96 -15.56
C GLU A 208 -6.41 7.42 -14.34
N ALA A 209 -7.07 7.61 -13.18
CA ALA A 209 -6.43 8.04 -11.95
C ALA A 209 -5.36 7.05 -11.45
N VAL A 210 -5.64 5.74 -11.50
CA VAL A 210 -4.67 4.70 -11.14
C VAL A 210 -3.48 4.71 -12.10
N ASN A 211 -3.71 4.85 -13.40
CA ASN A 211 -2.64 4.89 -14.40
C ASN A 211 -1.73 6.12 -14.26
N ILE A 212 -2.30 7.29 -13.95
CA ILE A 212 -1.52 8.50 -13.62
C ILE A 212 -0.57 8.21 -12.45
N ASN A 213 -1.08 7.61 -11.36
CA ASN A 213 -0.27 7.28 -10.19
C ASN A 213 0.78 6.18 -10.44
N LYS A 214 0.51 5.23 -11.34
CA LYS A 214 1.52 4.25 -11.81
C LYS A 214 2.63 4.96 -12.58
N SER A 215 2.27 5.87 -13.50
CA SER A 215 3.23 6.59 -14.35
C SER A 215 4.17 7.49 -13.54
N SER A 216 3.67 8.12 -12.48
CA SER A 216 4.46 8.95 -11.56
C SER A 216 5.23 8.14 -10.51
N LYS A 217 5.11 6.80 -10.51
CA LYS A 217 5.69 5.89 -9.50
C LYS A 217 5.24 6.16 -8.06
N LYS A 218 4.19 6.97 -7.85
CA LYS A 218 3.51 7.13 -6.56
C LYS A 218 2.79 5.84 -6.15
N TYR A 219 2.22 5.14 -7.14
CA TYR A 219 1.71 3.79 -6.99
C TYR A 219 2.66 2.78 -7.62
N ILE A 220 3.11 1.82 -6.81
CA ILE A 220 3.88 0.68 -7.25
C ILE A 220 2.97 -0.54 -7.11
N PRO A 221 2.57 -1.19 -8.22
CA PRO A 221 1.71 -2.37 -8.17
C PRO A 221 2.35 -3.53 -7.42
N ASP A 222 1.52 -4.38 -6.82
CA ASP A 222 1.89 -5.63 -6.12
C ASP A 222 2.79 -5.52 -4.88
N ILE A 223 3.28 -4.32 -4.54
CA ILE A 223 4.08 -4.11 -3.31
C ILE A 223 3.20 -3.79 -2.10
N TYR A 224 1.93 -3.42 -2.32
CA TYR A 224 1.03 -3.22 -1.19
C TYR A 224 0.89 -4.53 -0.42
N VAL A 225 1.06 -4.42 0.88
CA VAL A 225 0.76 -5.48 1.85
C VAL A 225 -0.30 -4.89 2.75
N GLU A 226 -1.29 -5.71 3.09
CA GLU A 226 -2.32 -5.34 4.05
C GLU A 226 -1.64 -5.01 5.38
N GLU A 227 -1.47 -3.71 5.66
CA GLU A 227 -0.96 -3.20 6.92
C GLU A 227 -2.12 -3.20 7.92
N GLY A 228 -2.02 -3.99 8.99
CA GLY A 228 -3.15 -4.16 9.90
C GLY A 228 -4.41 -4.59 9.15
N GLU A 229 -5.54 -4.01 9.50
CA GLU A 229 -6.85 -4.33 8.91
C GLU A 229 -7.43 -3.22 8.03
N TYR A 230 -6.63 -2.20 7.65
CA TYR A 230 -7.16 -1.00 6.96
C TYR A 230 -7.89 -1.29 5.65
N LYS A 231 -7.42 -2.28 4.89
CA LYS A 231 -8.07 -2.67 3.63
C LYS A 231 -9.32 -3.49 3.90
N GLU A 232 -9.32 -4.35 4.92
CA GLU A 232 -10.50 -5.06 5.39
C GLU A 232 -11.58 -4.07 5.87
N ASP A 233 -11.22 -3.10 6.70
CA ASP A 233 -12.09 -2.01 7.14
C ASP A 233 -12.77 -1.29 5.95
N LEU A 234 -11.99 -0.98 4.90
CA LEU A 234 -12.53 -0.37 3.68
C LEU A 234 -13.44 -1.30 2.87
N ARG A 235 -13.22 -2.62 2.93
CA ARG A 235 -14.12 -3.58 2.30
C ARG A 235 -15.48 -3.60 3.00
N TYR A 236 -15.51 -3.60 4.34
CA TYR A 236 -16.74 -3.43 5.13
C TYR A 236 -17.44 -2.12 4.80
N PHE A 237 -16.66 -1.04 4.65
CA PHE A 237 -17.20 0.27 4.29
C PHE A 237 -17.86 0.29 2.90
N ALA A 238 -17.24 -0.35 1.90
CA ALA A 238 -17.62 -0.25 0.49
C ALA A 238 -18.66 -1.28 0.02
N ASP A 239 -18.71 -2.47 0.62
CA ASP A 239 -19.67 -3.53 0.26
C ASP A 239 -20.36 -4.12 1.52
N PRO A 240 -21.33 -3.39 2.11
CA PRO A 240 -21.95 -3.80 3.36
C PRO A 240 -22.66 -5.15 3.29
N ILE A 241 -23.31 -5.49 2.17
CA ILE A 241 -24.07 -6.74 2.04
C ILE A 241 -23.13 -7.94 2.07
N LEU A 242 -22.08 -7.93 1.24
CA LEU A 242 -21.12 -9.02 1.16
C LEU A 242 -20.43 -9.24 2.51
N PHE A 243 -19.97 -8.17 3.14
CA PHE A 243 -19.22 -8.27 4.39
C PHE A 243 -20.12 -8.49 5.61
N MET A 244 -21.41 -8.16 5.55
CA MET A 244 -22.37 -8.59 6.56
C MET A 244 -22.57 -10.10 6.52
N ASN A 245 -22.77 -10.68 5.33
CA ASN A 245 -22.90 -12.14 5.18
C ASN A 245 -21.64 -12.87 5.66
N LYS A 246 -20.45 -12.37 5.30
CA LYS A 246 -19.16 -12.86 5.83
C LYS A 246 -19.12 -12.82 7.36
N THR A 247 -19.54 -11.71 7.96
CA THR A 247 -19.53 -11.54 9.42
C THR A 247 -20.47 -12.52 10.12
N ILE A 248 -21.66 -12.77 9.57
CA ILE A 248 -22.60 -13.75 10.12
C ILE A 248 -22.02 -15.16 10.04
N GLU A 249 -21.38 -15.51 8.92
CA GLU A 249 -20.69 -16.79 8.76
C GLU A 249 -19.54 -16.96 9.77
N GLU A 250 -18.71 -15.93 9.95
CA GLU A 250 -17.65 -15.91 10.96
C GLU A 250 -18.20 -16.14 12.37
N LEU A 251 -19.29 -15.45 12.75
CA LEU A 251 -19.93 -15.59 14.05
C LEU A 251 -20.54 -16.99 14.27
N LYS A 252 -21.18 -17.57 13.24
CA LYS A 252 -21.76 -18.91 13.30
C LYS A 252 -20.71 -20.00 13.47
N ASN A 253 -19.48 -19.76 13.03
CA ASN A 253 -18.37 -20.71 13.10
C ASN A 253 -17.52 -20.61 14.37
N LEU A 254 -17.85 -19.71 15.31
CA LEU A 254 -17.14 -19.60 16.59
C LEU A 254 -17.36 -20.83 17.48
N ASP A 255 -16.31 -21.36 18.08
CA ASP A 255 -16.43 -22.41 19.10
C ASP A 255 -16.83 -21.79 20.45
N LEU A 256 -18.10 -21.94 20.79
CA LEU A 256 -18.71 -21.43 22.02
C LEU A 256 -18.92 -22.51 23.09
N THR A 257 -18.50 -23.75 22.85
CA THR A 257 -18.92 -24.91 23.66
C THR A 257 -18.54 -24.74 25.13
N LYS A 258 -17.27 -24.43 25.41
CA LYS A 258 -16.76 -24.29 26.79
C LYS A 258 -17.40 -23.12 27.55
N ILE A 259 -17.69 -22.03 26.86
CA ILE A 259 -18.29 -20.84 27.47
C ILE A 259 -19.78 -21.06 27.72
N ASN A 260 -20.48 -21.70 26.79
CA ASN A 260 -21.88 -22.04 26.96
C ASN A 260 -22.09 -23.07 28.08
N ASP A 261 -21.21 -24.08 28.21
CA ASP A 261 -21.24 -25.01 29.34
C ASP A 261 -21.12 -24.27 30.68
N PHE A 262 -20.24 -23.26 30.74
CA PHE A 262 -20.08 -22.42 31.92
C PHE A 262 -21.32 -21.54 32.18
N TYR A 263 -21.85 -20.85 31.17
CA TYR A 263 -23.05 -20.01 31.31
C TYR A 263 -24.24 -20.81 31.83
N VAL A 264 -24.46 -22.00 31.27
CA VAL A 264 -25.50 -22.92 31.74
C VAL A 264 -25.26 -23.33 33.20
N SER A 265 -24.01 -23.56 33.61
CA SER A 265 -23.67 -23.89 35.01
C SER A 265 -23.95 -22.75 36.00
N GLN A 266 -23.95 -21.49 35.53
CA GLN A 266 -24.28 -20.31 36.33
C GLN A 266 -25.78 -19.93 36.24
N GLY A 267 -26.58 -20.67 35.47
CA GLY A 267 -28.00 -20.36 35.24
C GLY A 267 -28.25 -19.24 34.23
N GLU A 268 -27.25 -18.90 33.42
CA GLU A 268 -27.33 -17.89 32.35
C GLU A 268 -27.73 -18.52 31.01
N GLU A 269 -28.31 -17.72 30.11
CA GLU A 269 -28.65 -18.17 28.75
C GLU A 269 -27.39 -18.38 27.88
N PRO A 270 -27.31 -19.49 27.11
CA PRO A 270 -26.17 -19.74 26.24
C PRO A 270 -26.10 -18.72 25.09
N ILE A 271 -24.89 -18.40 24.66
CA ILE A 271 -24.63 -17.57 23.49
C ILE A 271 -24.92 -18.40 22.24
N ASP A 272 -25.81 -17.90 21.38
CA ASP A 272 -26.17 -18.56 20.13
C ASP A 272 -26.26 -17.59 18.94
N PHE A 273 -25.49 -17.86 17.89
CA PHE A 273 -25.51 -17.11 16.63
C PHE A 273 -26.22 -17.84 15.48
N LEU A 274 -26.68 -19.09 15.67
CA LEU A 274 -27.40 -19.86 14.65
C LEU A 274 -28.75 -19.24 14.31
N THR A 275 -29.30 -18.43 15.21
CA THR A 275 -30.52 -17.63 15.00
C THR A 275 -30.36 -16.49 13.99
N LEU A 276 -29.13 -16.13 13.59
CA LEU A 276 -28.89 -15.11 12.58
C LEU A 276 -29.28 -15.64 11.18
N PRO A 277 -29.76 -14.77 10.26
CA PRO A 277 -30.16 -15.21 8.92
C PRO A 277 -28.97 -15.80 8.13
N ASP A 278 -29.22 -16.76 7.26
CA ASP A 278 -28.16 -17.34 6.40
C ASP A 278 -27.73 -16.41 5.27
N ASN A 279 -28.65 -15.58 4.78
CA ASN A 279 -28.37 -14.57 3.77
C ASN A 279 -29.12 -13.27 4.09
N THR A 280 -28.38 -12.16 4.12
CA THR A 280 -28.94 -10.83 4.29
C THR A 280 -29.45 -10.32 2.95
N ASN A 281 -30.72 -9.92 2.88
CA ASN A 281 -31.28 -9.19 1.75
C ASN A 281 -31.08 -7.67 1.95
N ILE A 282 -31.35 -6.90 0.89
CA ILE A 282 -31.19 -5.44 0.87
C ILE A 282 -32.13 -4.73 1.86
N ALA A 283 -33.35 -5.24 2.04
CA ALA A 283 -34.39 -4.59 2.84
C ALA A 283 -34.05 -4.59 4.35
N ASP A 284 -33.32 -5.60 4.83
CA ASP A 284 -33.14 -5.84 6.26
C ASP A 284 -31.77 -5.36 6.79
N ILE A 285 -30.86 -4.89 5.94
CA ILE A 285 -29.46 -4.69 6.32
C ILE A 285 -29.25 -3.67 7.45
N GLN A 286 -29.99 -2.55 7.45
CA GLN A 286 -29.83 -1.53 8.50
C GLN A 286 -30.33 -2.02 9.86
N GLU A 287 -31.45 -2.73 9.89
CA GLU A 287 -31.98 -3.31 11.11
C GLU A 287 -31.06 -4.42 11.63
N LEU A 288 -30.54 -5.25 10.73
CA LEU A 288 -29.60 -6.31 11.08
C LEU A 288 -28.31 -5.78 11.69
N ILE A 289 -27.74 -4.69 11.15
CA ILE A 289 -26.57 -4.01 11.74
C ILE A 289 -26.85 -3.64 13.20
N ARG A 290 -28.02 -3.04 13.47
CA ARG A 290 -28.41 -2.61 14.82
C ARG A 290 -28.59 -3.79 15.76
N VAL A 291 -29.35 -4.80 15.36
CA VAL A 291 -29.60 -6.02 16.15
C VAL A 291 -28.28 -6.73 16.48
N LEU A 292 -27.38 -6.83 15.51
CA LEU A 292 -26.11 -7.50 15.67
C LEU A 292 -25.19 -6.73 16.62
N GLU A 293 -25.10 -5.41 16.48
CA GLU A 293 -24.34 -4.53 17.37
C GLU A 293 -24.83 -4.63 18.82
N ASP A 294 -26.14 -4.57 19.05
CA ASP A 294 -26.72 -4.71 20.39
C ASP A 294 -26.44 -6.10 20.99
N LYS A 295 -26.59 -7.15 20.18
CA LYS A 295 -26.30 -8.54 20.60
C LYS A 295 -24.84 -8.72 20.99
N LEU A 296 -23.90 -8.22 20.17
CA LEU A 296 -22.46 -8.30 20.45
C LEU A 296 -22.07 -7.50 21.70
N ASN A 297 -22.56 -6.27 21.84
CA ASN A 297 -22.31 -5.44 23.02
C ASN A 297 -22.80 -6.12 24.30
N LYS A 298 -24.00 -6.71 24.28
CA LYS A 298 -24.56 -7.46 25.42
C LYS A 298 -23.67 -8.66 25.79
N ILE A 299 -23.25 -9.44 24.79
CA ILE A 299 -22.37 -10.61 25.01
C ILE A 299 -21.03 -10.18 25.61
N ILE A 300 -20.38 -9.15 25.04
CA ILE A 300 -19.08 -8.65 25.51
C ILE A 300 -19.19 -8.11 26.95
N SER A 301 -20.25 -7.37 27.27
CA SER A 301 -20.47 -6.87 28.64
C SER A 301 -20.69 -8.02 29.63
N ASN A 302 -21.48 -9.02 29.26
CA ASN A 302 -21.71 -10.19 30.11
C ASN A 302 -20.41 -10.95 30.38
N LEU A 303 -19.58 -11.16 29.34
CA LEU A 303 -18.27 -11.79 29.50
C LEU A 303 -17.39 -11.01 30.48
N ASP A 304 -17.40 -9.67 30.41
CA ASP A 304 -16.66 -8.79 31.32
C ASP A 304 -17.12 -8.88 32.77
N ASP A 305 -18.42 -8.91 32.99
CA ASP A 305 -18.99 -8.96 34.33
C ASP A 305 -18.72 -10.31 35.00
N VAL A 306 -18.88 -11.40 34.24
CA VAL A 306 -18.58 -12.74 34.72
C VAL A 306 -17.08 -12.90 35.03
N GLU A 307 -16.18 -12.44 34.16
CA GLU A 307 -14.73 -12.49 34.39
C GLU A 307 -14.33 -11.71 35.65
N LYS A 308 -14.89 -10.50 35.85
CA LYS A 308 -14.63 -9.68 37.04
C LYS A 308 -15.17 -10.31 38.32
N ASN A 309 -16.34 -10.94 38.26
CA ASN A 309 -16.95 -11.58 39.43
C ASN A 309 -16.17 -12.83 39.86
N GLU A 310 -15.69 -13.64 38.92
CA GLU A 310 -14.85 -14.79 39.21
C GLU A 310 -13.48 -14.40 39.76
N ARG A 311 -12.86 -13.32 39.26
CA ARG A 311 -11.59 -12.79 39.80
C ARG A 311 -11.69 -12.27 41.24
N LYS A 312 -12.89 -11.95 41.73
CA LYS A 312 -13.13 -11.47 43.10
C LYS A 312 -13.28 -12.62 44.11
N LYS A 313 -13.49 -13.85 43.66
CA LYS A 313 -13.50 -15.03 44.53
C LYS A 313 -12.06 -15.37 44.93
N GLU A 314 -11.84 -15.83 46.17
CA GLU A 314 -10.53 -16.34 46.62
C GLU A 314 -10.23 -17.66 45.91
N ASN A 315 -9.76 -17.57 44.66
CA ASN A 315 -9.44 -18.71 43.81
C ASN A 315 -7.94 -19.00 43.86
N SER A 316 -7.57 -20.28 43.79
CA SER A 316 -6.18 -20.72 43.63
C SER A 316 -5.60 -20.31 42.26
N LEU A 317 -4.27 -20.26 42.14
CA LEU A 317 -3.58 -19.95 40.87
C LEU A 317 -3.99 -20.90 39.72
N GLU A 318 -4.29 -22.15 40.04
CA GLU A 318 -4.70 -23.17 39.07
C GLU A 318 -6.13 -22.95 38.58
N GLU A 319 -7.03 -22.50 39.46
CA GLU A 319 -8.40 -22.08 39.11
C GLU A 319 -8.40 -20.79 38.29
N ILE A 320 -7.54 -19.82 38.62
CA ILE A 320 -7.35 -18.59 37.82
C ILE A 320 -6.86 -18.94 36.40
N SER A 321 -5.90 -19.86 36.27
CA SER A 321 -5.41 -20.31 34.96
C SER A 321 -6.50 -21.02 34.14
N LYS A 322 -7.30 -21.88 34.78
CA LYS A 322 -8.47 -22.51 34.14
C LYS A 322 -9.51 -21.47 33.70
N LEU A 323 -9.84 -20.50 34.57
CA LEU A 323 -10.74 -19.38 34.27
C LEU A 323 -10.23 -18.56 33.08
N LEU A 324 -8.95 -18.18 33.04
CA LEU A 324 -8.36 -17.46 31.90
C LEU A 324 -8.40 -18.27 30.60
N SER A 325 -8.26 -19.60 30.68
CA SER A 325 -8.42 -20.47 29.52
C SER A 325 -9.88 -20.65 29.10
N MET A 326 -10.82 -20.62 30.05
CA MET A 326 -12.26 -20.77 29.82
C MET A 326 -12.88 -19.51 29.22
N PHE A 327 -12.53 -18.33 29.74
CA PHE A 327 -12.95 -17.04 29.20
C PHE A 327 -12.24 -16.65 27.91
N ASN A 328 -11.45 -17.58 27.34
CA ASN A 328 -10.67 -17.49 26.12
C ASN A 328 -10.48 -16.04 25.69
N THR A 329 -9.45 -15.36 26.20
CA THR A 329 -9.19 -13.96 25.85
C THR A 329 -9.28 -13.72 24.33
N SER A 330 -8.93 -14.73 23.52
CA SER A 330 -9.17 -14.75 22.06
C SER A 330 -10.62 -14.47 21.68
N LEU A 331 -11.63 -15.18 22.20
CA LEU A 331 -13.03 -14.97 21.81
C LEU A 331 -13.49 -13.53 22.09
N ARG A 332 -13.13 -12.98 23.25
CA ARG A 332 -13.43 -11.59 23.55
C ARG A 332 -12.75 -10.66 22.55
N PHE A 333 -11.48 -10.90 22.22
CA PHE A 333 -10.76 -10.14 21.20
C PHE A 333 -11.46 -10.25 19.84
N ASP A 334 -11.83 -11.46 19.42
CA ASP A 334 -12.52 -11.77 18.15
C ASP A 334 -13.87 -11.05 18.06
N LEU A 335 -14.69 -11.10 19.12
CA LEU A 335 -15.98 -10.40 19.16
C LEU A 335 -15.83 -8.87 19.15
N ASN A 336 -14.84 -8.33 19.87
CA ASN A 336 -14.54 -6.90 19.83
C ASN A 336 -14.04 -6.46 18.45
N ASP A 337 -13.28 -7.32 17.78
CA ASP A 337 -12.77 -7.07 16.44
C ASP A 337 -13.89 -7.04 15.40
N ILE A 338 -14.79 -8.02 15.44
CA ILE A 338 -16.01 -8.05 14.63
C ILE A 338 -16.88 -6.81 14.90
N LEU A 339 -17.07 -6.44 16.16
CA LEU A 339 -17.86 -5.26 16.53
C LEU A 339 -17.27 -3.96 15.95
N LYS A 340 -15.94 -3.82 15.94
CA LYS A 340 -15.25 -2.70 15.29
C LYS A 340 -15.49 -2.70 13.79
N LYS A 341 -15.36 -3.85 13.13
CA LYS A 341 -15.60 -4.00 11.67
C LYS A 341 -17.03 -3.62 11.28
N ILE A 342 -18.03 -4.03 12.05
CA ILE A 342 -19.45 -3.66 11.81
C ILE A 342 -19.67 -2.13 11.85
N CYS A 343 -18.87 -1.38 12.61
CA CYS A 343 -18.99 0.08 12.64
C CYS A 343 -18.71 0.72 11.27
N PHE A 344 -17.89 0.08 10.42
CA PHE A 344 -17.57 0.59 9.08
C PHE A 344 -18.75 0.60 8.11
N PHE A 345 -19.78 -0.22 8.34
CA PHE A 345 -21.02 -0.14 7.57
C PHE A 345 -21.71 1.22 7.71
N LYS A 346 -21.63 1.82 8.91
CA LYS A 346 -22.34 3.05 9.29
C LYS A 346 -21.58 4.33 8.94
N TYR A 347 -20.27 4.24 8.72
CA TYR A 347 -19.50 5.40 8.29
C TYR A 347 -19.84 5.78 6.86
N GLN A 348 -19.92 7.08 6.63
CA GLN A 348 -20.05 7.68 5.30
C GLN A 348 -18.73 8.31 4.85
N PHE A 349 -17.92 8.78 5.80
CA PHE A 349 -16.65 9.45 5.51
C PHE A 349 -15.52 8.83 6.32
N ILE A 350 -14.45 8.42 5.65
CA ILE A 350 -13.23 7.92 6.28
C ILE A 350 -12.05 8.81 5.91
N MET A 351 -11.26 9.19 6.91
CA MET A 351 -10.00 9.91 6.73
C MET A 351 -8.83 9.04 7.15
N PHE A 352 -7.93 8.74 6.22
CA PHE A 352 -6.65 8.11 6.51
C PHE A 352 -5.56 9.16 6.70
N THR A 353 -4.82 9.04 7.79
CA THR A 353 -3.68 9.91 8.09
C THR A 353 -2.40 9.07 8.25
N ARG A 354 -1.29 9.56 7.68
CA ARG A 354 0.06 8.97 7.80
C ARG A 354 1.14 9.98 7.41
N ASN A 355 2.37 9.83 7.88
CA ASN A 355 3.49 10.70 7.46
C ASN A 355 3.76 10.68 5.94
N ALA A 356 4.49 11.68 5.45
CA ALA A 356 4.87 11.79 4.03
C ALA A 356 5.73 10.60 3.55
N GLY A 357 5.53 10.15 2.31
CA GLY A 357 6.32 9.06 1.71
C GLY A 357 6.03 7.64 2.26
N GLN A 358 4.96 7.48 3.05
CA GLN A 358 4.63 6.24 3.75
C GLN A 358 3.49 5.44 3.07
N GLY A 359 3.26 5.58 1.76
CA GLY A 359 2.39 4.64 1.03
C GLY A 359 0.86 4.86 1.08
N LYS A 360 0.34 6.02 1.50
CA LYS A 360 -1.12 6.32 1.47
C LYS A 360 -1.73 6.20 0.06
N THR A 361 -1.10 6.85 -0.93
CA THR A 361 -1.51 6.76 -2.34
C THR A 361 -1.47 5.33 -2.86
N ASN A 362 -0.45 4.56 -2.46
CA ASN A 362 -0.32 3.15 -2.83
C ASN A 362 -1.49 2.31 -2.27
N PHE A 363 -1.84 2.52 -0.99
CA PHE A 363 -3.01 1.89 -0.38
C PHE A 363 -4.31 2.19 -1.13
N LEU A 364 -4.60 3.47 -1.43
CA LEU A 364 -5.83 3.82 -2.17
C LEU A 364 -5.85 3.25 -3.58
N CYS A 365 -4.72 3.29 -4.30
CA CYS A 365 -4.62 2.72 -5.65
C CYS A 365 -4.79 1.19 -5.63
N ASP A 366 -4.22 0.51 -4.64
CA ASP A 366 -4.40 -0.93 -4.46
C ASP A 366 -5.85 -1.28 -4.12
N PHE A 367 -6.52 -0.51 -3.25
CA PHE A 367 -7.93 -0.70 -2.96
C PHE A 367 -8.81 -0.46 -4.21
N ALA A 368 -8.51 0.58 -4.98
CA ALA A 368 -9.17 0.89 -6.25
C ALA A 368 -9.04 -0.25 -7.28
N GLU A 369 -7.80 -0.66 -7.58
CA GLU A 369 -7.51 -1.66 -8.62
C GLU A 369 -7.89 -3.08 -8.19
N ASN A 370 -7.56 -3.48 -6.97
CA ASN A 370 -7.69 -4.86 -6.52
C ASN A 370 -9.01 -5.18 -5.82
N PHE A 371 -9.83 -4.19 -5.48
CA PHE A 371 -11.16 -4.41 -4.90
C PHE A 371 -12.27 -3.71 -5.68
N LEU A 372 -12.29 -2.37 -5.74
CA LEU A 372 -13.42 -1.62 -6.31
C LEU A 372 -13.67 -1.95 -7.79
N ILE A 373 -12.63 -1.88 -8.63
CA ILE A 373 -12.75 -2.18 -10.07
C ILE A 373 -13.11 -3.67 -10.28
N LYS A 374 -12.42 -4.59 -9.61
CA LYS A 374 -12.66 -6.04 -9.76
C LYS A 374 -14.05 -6.48 -9.31
N LYS A 375 -14.62 -5.82 -8.31
CA LYS A 375 -15.98 -6.06 -7.81
C LYS A 375 -17.05 -5.24 -8.55
N ARG A 376 -16.66 -4.40 -9.51
CA ARG A 376 -17.55 -3.49 -10.26
C ARG A 376 -18.35 -2.58 -9.32
N ILE A 377 -17.71 -2.06 -8.28
CA ILE A 377 -18.31 -1.06 -7.37
C ILE A 377 -18.17 0.31 -8.02
N SER A 378 -19.29 1.00 -8.27
CA SER A 378 -19.31 2.34 -8.85
C SER A 378 -18.49 3.30 -8.01
N SER A 379 -17.39 3.81 -8.58
CA SER A 379 -16.41 4.58 -7.82
C SER A 379 -15.78 5.68 -8.65
N PHE A 380 -15.40 6.77 -7.99
CA PHE A 380 -14.58 7.85 -8.57
C PHE A 380 -13.30 8.03 -7.76
N PHE A 381 -12.20 8.33 -8.45
CA PHE A 381 -10.91 8.64 -7.82
C PHE A 381 -10.46 10.03 -8.28
N PHE A 382 -10.24 10.90 -7.30
CA PHE A 382 -9.67 12.23 -7.49
C PHE A 382 -8.34 12.37 -6.76
N ASN A 383 -7.35 12.99 -7.40
CA ASN A 383 -6.26 13.60 -6.67
C ASN A 383 -6.74 14.98 -6.18
N ALA A 384 -6.53 15.29 -4.90
CA ALA A 384 -6.97 16.57 -4.36
C ALA A 384 -6.30 17.77 -5.06
N ALA A 385 -5.08 17.59 -5.60
CA ALA A 385 -4.37 18.61 -6.37
C ALA A 385 -5.17 19.12 -7.58
N ASP A 386 -6.03 18.28 -8.16
CA ASP A 386 -6.77 18.58 -9.39
C ASP A 386 -8.01 19.46 -9.15
N PHE A 387 -8.46 19.62 -7.90
CA PHE A 387 -9.64 20.44 -7.60
C PHE A 387 -9.34 21.93 -7.79
N CYS A 388 -9.98 22.51 -8.81
CA CYS A 388 -10.01 23.96 -9.06
C CYS A 388 -11.27 24.64 -8.52
N GLU A 389 -12.23 23.86 -8.03
CA GLU A 389 -13.50 24.31 -7.44
C GLU A 389 -13.90 23.40 -6.27
N ALA A 390 -15.02 23.69 -5.60
CA ALA A 390 -15.48 22.89 -4.47
C ALA A 390 -15.62 21.39 -4.86
N PRO A 391 -15.11 20.44 -4.06
CA PRO A 391 -15.16 19.02 -4.39
C PRO A 391 -16.56 18.50 -4.74
N ILE A 392 -17.59 19.00 -4.05
CA ILE A 392 -18.98 18.64 -4.36
C ILE A 392 -19.41 19.04 -5.78
N SER A 393 -18.94 20.17 -6.31
CA SER A 393 -19.24 20.61 -7.68
C SER A 393 -18.68 19.62 -8.70
N VAL A 394 -17.43 19.19 -8.51
CA VAL A 394 -16.78 18.21 -9.38
C VAL A 394 -17.46 16.85 -9.29
N ILE A 395 -17.81 16.40 -8.08
CA ILE A 395 -18.55 15.13 -7.88
C ILE A 395 -19.90 15.19 -8.59
N LYS A 396 -20.67 16.29 -8.44
CA LYS A 396 -21.93 16.49 -9.15
C LYS A 396 -21.75 16.51 -10.67
N SER A 397 -20.70 17.14 -11.17
CA SER A 397 -20.37 17.14 -12.60
C SER A 397 -20.11 15.73 -13.12
N LYS A 398 -19.38 14.89 -12.37
CA LYS A 398 -19.16 13.49 -12.71
C LYS A 398 -20.44 12.65 -12.64
N LEU A 399 -21.27 12.84 -11.61
CA LEU A 399 -22.57 12.17 -11.48
C LEU A 399 -23.56 12.56 -12.59
N THR A 400 -23.47 13.78 -13.11
CA THR A 400 -24.30 14.26 -14.23
C THR A 400 -23.70 13.97 -15.60
N ILE A 401 -22.57 13.26 -15.64
CA ILE A 401 -21.83 12.92 -16.87
C ILE A 401 -21.52 14.20 -17.66
N GLY A 402 -20.87 15.15 -16.99
CA GLY A 402 -20.50 16.44 -17.56
C GLY A 402 -21.70 17.34 -17.88
N GLY A 403 -22.82 17.19 -17.15
CA GLY A 403 -24.04 17.95 -17.38
C GLY A 403 -24.97 17.38 -18.46
N LYS A 404 -24.70 16.18 -18.99
CA LYS A 404 -25.60 15.47 -19.92
C LYS A 404 -26.97 15.20 -19.29
N TYR A 405 -27.01 14.97 -17.97
CA TYR A 405 -28.23 14.74 -17.21
C TYR A 405 -28.43 15.85 -16.17
N GLU A 406 -29.68 16.27 -15.96
CA GLU A 406 -30.01 17.23 -14.91
C GLU A 406 -29.78 16.60 -13.52
N TYR A 407 -29.15 17.36 -12.61
CA TYR A 407 -28.82 16.86 -11.27
C TYR A 407 -30.05 16.40 -10.47
N SER A 408 -31.21 17.04 -10.66
CA SER A 408 -32.46 16.66 -10.00
C SER A 408 -32.92 15.25 -10.41
N TYR A 409 -32.85 14.93 -11.70
CA TYR A 409 -33.13 13.60 -12.26
C TYR A 409 -32.10 12.58 -11.75
N VAL A 410 -30.80 12.89 -11.86
CA VAL A 410 -29.71 12.02 -11.39
C VAL A 410 -29.88 11.64 -9.92
N LYS A 411 -30.17 12.62 -9.07
CA LYS A 411 -30.37 12.39 -7.63
C LYS A 411 -31.54 11.43 -7.39
N LYS A 412 -32.66 11.58 -8.10
CA LYS A 412 -33.83 10.69 -7.96
C LYS A 412 -33.50 9.27 -8.41
N VAL A 413 -32.86 9.10 -9.59
CA VAL A 413 -32.52 7.77 -10.12
C VAL A 413 -31.58 7.03 -9.19
N LEU A 414 -30.52 7.70 -8.71
CA LEU A 414 -29.57 7.09 -7.79
C LEU A 414 -30.18 6.76 -6.42
N TYR A 415 -31.11 7.59 -5.92
CA TYR A 415 -31.85 7.27 -4.70
C TYR A 415 -32.70 6.02 -4.88
N ALA A 416 -33.49 5.95 -5.97
CA ALA A 416 -34.34 4.80 -6.25
C ALA A 416 -33.51 3.52 -6.44
N GLU A 417 -32.38 3.61 -7.14
CA GLU A 417 -31.47 2.49 -7.33
C GLU A 417 -30.84 2.04 -6.00
N TRP A 418 -30.44 2.99 -5.15
CA TRP A 418 -29.91 2.67 -3.82
C TRP A 418 -30.97 2.03 -2.90
N GLU A 419 -32.20 2.54 -2.87
CA GLU A 419 -33.27 1.90 -2.08
C GLU A 419 -33.57 0.47 -2.56
N ARG A 420 -33.51 0.26 -3.87
CA ARG A 420 -33.76 -1.05 -4.49
C ARG A 420 -32.61 -2.04 -4.31
N THR A 421 -31.37 -1.57 -4.32
CA THR A 421 -30.18 -2.44 -4.44
C THR A 421 -29.17 -2.33 -3.30
N SER A 422 -29.28 -1.27 -2.47
CA SER A 422 -28.25 -0.84 -1.51
C SER A 422 -26.85 -0.64 -2.11
N LYS A 423 -26.73 -0.53 -3.44
CA LYS A 423 -25.46 -0.21 -4.10
C LYS A 423 -25.00 1.19 -3.71
N LEU A 424 -23.72 1.30 -3.38
CA LEU A 424 -23.06 2.54 -2.99
C LEU A 424 -22.17 3.06 -4.11
N ILE A 425 -21.97 4.38 -4.12
CA ILE A 425 -20.94 5.04 -4.91
C ILE A 425 -19.79 5.43 -3.98
N ILE A 426 -18.59 4.95 -4.27
CA ILE A 426 -17.39 5.22 -3.47
C ILE A 426 -16.56 6.33 -4.12
N VAL A 427 -16.29 7.39 -3.38
CA VAL A 427 -15.44 8.49 -3.83
C VAL A 427 -14.11 8.43 -3.07
N LEU A 428 -13.01 8.26 -3.80
CA LEU A 428 -11.65 8.32 -3.27
C LEU A 428 -11.08 9.72 -3.54
N ILE A 429 -10.52 10.36 -2.52
CA ILE A 429 -9.80 11.63 -2.66
C ILE A 429 -8.41 11.49 -2.03
N ASP A 430 -7.39 11.39 -2.88
CA ASP A 430 -6.01 11.23 -2.40
C ASP A 430 -5.34 12.58 -2.14
N GLY A 431 -4.64 12.67 -1.02
CA GLY A 431 -3.70 13.73 -0.69
C GLY A 431 -4.34 15.10 -0.52
N LEU A 432 -5.33 15.28 0.38
CA LEU A 432 -6.00 16.58 0.60
C LEU A 432 -5.03 17.76 0.78
N ASN A 433 -3.86 17.49 1.35
CA ASN A 433 -2.79 18.45 1.55
C ASN A 433 -2.07 18.91 0.26
N GLU A 434 -2.31 18.27 -0.89
CA GLU A 434 -1.69 18.60 -2.18
C GLU A 434 -2.49 19.67 -2.95
N ASN A 435 -3.69 20.07 -2.46
CA ASN A 435 -4.47 21.11 -3.12
C ASN A 435 -3.90 22.52 -2.88
N MET A 436 -3.44 23.14 -3.97
CA MET A 436 -2.88 24.49 -3.97
C MET A 436 -3.72 25.51 -4.70
N ALA A 437 -4.73 25.06 -5.45
CA ALA A 437 -5.59 25.93 -6.23
C ALA A 437 -6.58 26.71 -5.35
N LEU A 438 -7.06 26.11 -4.26
CA LEU A 438 -8.11 26.69 -3.42
C LEU A 438 -7.57 27.13 -2.05
N PRO A 439 -7.54 28.44 -1.76
CA PRO A 439 -7.27 28.93 -0.41
C PRO A 439 -8.28 28.34 0.59
N SER A 440 -7.81 27.89 1.75
CA SER A 440 -8.66 27.27 2.78
C SER A 440 -9.44 26.04 2.28
N PHE A 441 -8.82 25.21 1.44
CA PHE A 441 -9.40 23.97 0.90
C PHE A 441 -10.11 23.09 1.95
N GLY A 442 -9.62 23.05 3.19
CA GLY A 442 -10.30 22.38 4.30
C GLY A 442 -11.76 22.78 4.49
N ASN A 443 -12.10 24.07 4.34
CA ASN A 443 -13.49 24.54 4.44
C ASN A 443 -14.34 24.07 3.24
N TYR A 444 -13.76 24.05 2.04
CA TYR A 444 -14.43 23.52 0.85
C TYR A 444 -14.74 22.03 1.00
N ILE A 445 -13.79 21.24 1.52
CA ILE A 445 -14.01 19.82 1.86
C ILE A 445 -15.10 19.69 2.91
N LYS A 446 -15.01 20.41 4.03
CA LYS A 446 -16.02 20.36 5.10
C LYS A 446 -17.43 20.64 4.57
N ASN A 447 -17.60 21.72 3.82
CA ASN A 447 -18.90 22.10 3.25
C ASN A 447 -19.40 21.05 2.25
N SER A 448 -18.50 20.48 1.44
CA SER A 448 -18.83 19.39 0.52
C SER A 448 -19.32 18.15 1.27
N LEU A 449 -18.64 17.76 2.36
CA LEU A 449 -19.04 16.62 3.18
C LEU A 449 -20.39 16.86 3.88
N ILE A 450 -20.64 18.08 4.38
CA ILE A 450 -21.94 18.45 4.97
C ILE A 450 -23.06 18.30 3.95
N GLU A 451 -22.84 18.73 2.70
CA GLU A 451 -23.84 18.54 1.64
C GLU A 451 -24.04 17.04 1.31
N LEU A 452 -22.96 16.26 1.27
CA LEU A 452 -23.01 14.82 1.02
C LEU A 452 -23.67 14.03 2.16
N LEU A 453 -23.77 14.56 3.39
CA LEU A 453 -24.54 13.91 4.46
C LEU A 453 -26.02 13.65 4.08
N GLN A 454 -26.55 14.45 3.15
CA GLN A 454 -27.92 14.35 2.60
C GLN A 454 -28.03 13.33 1.44
N VAL A 455 -26.93 12.63 1.12
CA VAL A 455 -26.83 11.69 0.01
C VAL A 455 -26.28 10.35 0.52
N PRO A 456 -27.13 9.47 1.08
CA PRO A 456 -26.71 8.29 1.84
C PRO A 456 -26.01 7.21 1.00
N PHE A 457 -26.23 7.22 -0.31
CA PHE A 457 -25.62 6.28 -1.24
C PHE A 457 -24.20 6.67 -1.67
N ILE A 458 -23.69 7.85 -1.28
CA ILE A 458 -22.30 8.26 -1.54
C ILE A 458 -21.49 8.13 -0.26
N LYS A 459 -20.39 7.39 -0.37
CA LYS A 459 -19.38 7.28 0.69
C LYS A 459 -18.03 7.81 0.20
N VAL A 460 -17.26 8.45 1.09
CA VAL A 460 -16.00 9.12 0.73
C VAL A 460 -14.85 8.60 1.58
N VAL A 461 -13.75 8.23 0.92
CA VAL A 461 -12.46 7.91 1.55
C VAL A 461 -11.47 9.00 1.16
N MET A 462 -10.82 9.59 2.16
CA MET A 462 -9.85 10.67 1.96
C MET A 462 -8.51 10.31 2.59
N THR A 463 -7.41 10.85 2.07
CA THR A 463 -6.10 10.75 2.71
C THR A 463 -5.48 12.13 2.94
N THR A 464 -4.71 12.26 4.02
CA THR A 464 -3.85 13.44 4.25
C THR A 464 -2.64 13.06 5.12
N ARG A 465 -1.71 14.00 5.32
CA ARG A 465 -0.57 13.80 6.23
C ARG A 465 -0.99 14.01 7.69
N ASN A 466 -0.39 13.26 8.63
CA ASN A 466 -0.72 13.35 10.05
C ASN A 466 -0.60 14.78 10.58
N GLU A 467 0.55 15.39 10.33
CA GLU A 467 0.89 16.74 10.77
C GLU A 467 0.01 17.84 10.14
N LEU A 468 -0.54 17.59 8.95
CA LEU A 468 -1.39 18.55 8.24
C LEU A 468 -2.87 18.35 8.53
N TYR A 469 -3.26 17.16 8.98
CA TYR A 469 -4.62 16.93 9.45
C TYR A 469 -4.92 17.86 10.62
N ASP A 470 -4.11 17.82 11.69
CA ASP A 470 -4.44 18.54 12.93
C ASP A 470 -4.55 20.06 12.72
N GLU A 471 -3.90 20.61 11.69
CA GLU A 471 -3.86 22.05 11.43
C GLU A 471 -4.87 22.53 10.40
N ASN A 472 -4.92 21.85 9.25
CA ASN A 472 -5.69 22.32 8.10
C ASN A 472 -7.00 21.55 7.93
N PHE A 473 -7.12 20.38 8.57
CA PHE A 473 -8.26 19.47 8.46
C PHE A 473 -8.82 19.01 9.81
N GLY A 474 -8.36 19.57 10.94
CA GLY A 474 -8.79 19.18 12.29
C GLY A 474 -10.26 19.49 12.55
N MET A 475 -10.83 20.42 11.79
CA MET A 475 -12.27 20.69 11.76
C MET A 475 -13.11 19.62 11.06
N LEU A 476 -12.50 18.62 10.41
CA LEU A 476 -13.17 17.41 9.91
C LEU A 476 -13.19 16.37 11.02
N ASN A 477 -14.17 16.43 11.90
CA ASN A 477 -14.23 15.55 13.07
C ASN A 477 -15.68 15.15 13.39
N GLN A 478 -15.85 14.28 14.39
CA GLN A 478 -17.17 13.81 14.80
C GLN A 478 -18.08 14.92 15.34
N GLU A 479 -17.54 16.02 15.87
CA GLU A 479 -18.36 17.17 16.29
C GLU A 479 -18.98 17.89 15.09
N SER A 480 -18.21 17.99 14.00
CA SER A 480 -18.63 18.68 12.77
C SER A 480 -19.45 17.84 11.80
N LEU A 481 -19.21 16.53 11.73
CA LEU A 481 -19.76 15.60 10.73
C LEU A 481 -20.57 14.46 11.37
N GLY A 482 -20.65 14.41 12.70
CA GLY A 482 -21.38 13.39 13.45
C GLY A 482 -20.70 12.02 13.46
N LYS A 483 -21.44 11.00 13.90
CA LYS A 483 -21.00 9.60 13.99
C LYS A 483 -20.72 8.92 12.64
N LYS A 484 -21.01 9.61 11.52
CA LYS A 484 -20.75 9.13 10.15
C LYS A 484 -19.32 9.34 9.68
N PHE A 485 -18.51 10.08 10.45
CA PHE A 485 -17.09 10.34 10.15
C PHE A 485 -16.17 9.50 11.05
N TYR A 486 -15.11 8.96 10.45
CA TYR A 486 -14.07 8.22 11.18
C TYR A 486 -12.67 8.56 10.68
N ARG A 487 -11.72 8.78 11.59
CA ARG A 487 -10.29 8.99 11.30
C ARG A 487 -9.52 7.72 11.66
N LEU A 488 -8.75 7.22 10.70
CA LEU A 488 -7.81 6.12 10.84
C LEU A 488 -6.37 6.62 10.70
N ASP A 489 -5.52 6.23 11.64
CA ASP A 489 -4.10 6.57 11.63
C ASP A 489 -3.25 5.33 11.36
N MET A 490 -2.42 5.38 10.31
CA MET A 490 -1.73 4.21 9.75
C MET A 490 -0.34 4.00 10.38
N TRP A 491 -0.24 3.24 11.47
CA TRP A 491 1.02 3.03 12.20
C TRP A 491 1.62 1.63 12.11
N TYR A 492 0.85 0.61 11.72
CA TYR A 492 1.28 -0.79 11.88
C TYR A 492 2.30 -1.23 10.83
N ARG A 493 3.45 -1.78 11.26
CA ARG A 493 4.43 -2.46 10.41
C ARG A 493 4.88 -3.76 11.07
N ASP A 494 4.61 -4.89 10.43
CA ASP A 494 5.14 -6.19 10.85
C ASP A 494 6.38 -6.60 10.02
N ASP A 495 7.04 -7.68 10.41
CA ASP A 495 8.21 -8.17 9.67
C ASP A 495 7.88 -8.68 8.26
N LYS A 496 6.63 -9.14 8.03
CA LYS A 496 6.17 -9.55 6.69
C LYS A 496 6.10 -8.36 5.75
N PHE A 497 5.59 -7.23 6.23
CA PHE A 497 5.57 -5.96 5.53
C PHE A 497 7.00 -5.55 5.13
N ARG A 498 7.94 -5.55 6.08
CA ARG A 498 9.34 -5.17 5.82
C ARG A 498 9.97 -5.99 4.69
N GLN A 499 9.79 -7.31 4.72
CA GLN A 499 10.31 -8.19 3.68
C GLN A 499 9.71 -7.89 2.32
N ARG A 500 8.38 -7.80 2.25
CA ARG A 500 7.68 -7.64 0.97
C ARG A 500 7.89 -6.26 0.36
N ILE A 501 7.99 -5.20 1.16
CA ILE A 501 8.38 -3.87 0.69
C ILE A 501 9.79 -3.91 0.12
N PHE A 502 10.77 -4.43 0.86
CA PHE A 502 12.16 -4.51 0.39
C PHE A 502 12.26 -5.26 -0.94
N TRP A 503 11.76 -6.50 -1.01
CA TRP A 503 11.84 -7.31 -2.23
C TRP A 503 10.95 -6.78 -3.36
N GLY A 504 9.80 -6.20 -3.02
CA GLY A 504 8.86 -5.62 -3.96
C GLY A 504 9.44 -4.41 -4.70
N TYR A 505 10.10 -3.51 -3.97
CA TYR A 505 10.81 -2.37 -4.55
C TYR A 505 11.93 -2.83 -5.49
N LEU A 506 12.78 -3.77 -5.05
CA LEU A 506 13.86 -4.30 -5.90
C LEU A 506 13.30 -4.91 -7.19
N LYS A 507 12.19 -5.68 -7.11
CA LYS A 507 11.52 -6.24 -8.27
C LYS A 507 11.00 -5.15 -9.22
N PHE A 508 10.30 -4.14 -8.69
CA PHE A 508 9.71 -3.08 -9.50
C PHE A 508 10.75 -2.24 -10.24
N PHE A 509 11.85 -1.90 -9.58
CA PHE A 509 12.96 -1.14 -10.19
C PHE A 509 13.95 -2.02 -10.98
N ASP A 510 13.63 -3.32 -11.15
CA ASP A 510 14.44 -4.31 -11.85
C ASP A 510 15.90 -4.42 -11.33
N ILE A 511 16.04 -4.54 -10.01
CA ILE A 511 17.31 -4.58 -9.30
C ILE A 511 17.63 -6.02 -8.88
N ALA A 512 18.83 -6.49 -9.23
CA ALA A 512 19.35 -7.75 -8.73
C ALA A 512 20.55 -7.53 -7.79
N ILE A 513 20.42 -7.99 -6.55
CA ILE A 513 21.47 -7.92 -5.53
C ILE A 513 22.19 -9.27 -5.41
N LEU A 514 23.44 -9.25 -4.94
CA LEU A 514 24.16 -10.44 -4.48
C LEU A 514 23.68 -10.79 -3.07
N ARG A 515 22.81 -11.81 -2.94
CA ARG A 515 22.09 -12.09 -1.69
C ARG A 515 23.02 -12.41 -0.52
N GLU A 516 24.14 -13.07 -0.79
CA GLU A 516 25.19 -13.39 0.17
C GLU A 516 25.88 -12.15 0.77
N THR A 517 25.74 -11.00 0.13
CA THR A 517 26.31 -9.73 0.58
C THR A 517 25.32 -8.87 1.36
N LEU A 518 24.05 -9.28 1.46
CA LEU A 518 23.00 -8.53 2.17
C LEU A 518 23.17 -8.63 3.69
N TRP A 519 23.83 -7.64 4.27
CA TRP A 519 23.94 -7.53 5.72
C TRP A 519 22.62 -7.13 6.37
N SER A 520 22.40 -7.60 7.61
CA SER A 520 21.19 -7.28 8.37
C SER A 520 21.06 -5.78 8.61
N SER A 521 22.16 -5.07 8.86
CA SER A 521 22.18 -3.61 9.00
C SER A 521 21.67 -2.92 7.73
N THR A 522 22.17 -3.30 6.55
CA THR A 522 21.74 -2.76 5.25
C THR A 522 20.27 -3.05 4.99
N TYR A 523 19.86 -4.30 5.22
CA TYR A 523 18.46 -4.70 5.10
C TYR A 523 17.56 -3.91 6.06
N ASP A 524 17.95 -3.76 7.32
CA ASP A 524 17.20 -3.02 8.33
C ASP A 524 17.10 -1.54 7.97
N SER A 525 18.19 -0.90 7.54
CA SER A 525 18.19 0.50 7.10
C SER A 525 17.24 0.74 5.93
N LEU A 526 17.24 -0.13 4.91
CA LEU A 526 16.35 0.02 3.75
C LEU A 526 14.91 -0.40 4.04
N SER A 527 14.68 -1.48 4.79
CA SER A 527 13.32 -1.97 5.07
C SER A 527 12.56 -1.13 6.11
N ASN A 528 13.29 -0.44 7.00
CA ASN A 528 12.68 0.44 7.99
C ASN A 528 12.42 1.86 7.46
N ASP A 529 13.12 2.27 6.40
CA ASP A 529 12.96 3.59 5.80
C ASP A 529 12.61 3.49 4.30
N THR A 530 11.33 3.61 4.00
CA THR A 530 10.80 3.53 2.63
C THR A 530 11.31 4.66 1.73
N LEU A 531 11.67 5.82 2.31
CA LEU A 531 12.24 6.93 1.54
C LEU A 531 13.67 6.58 1.13
N LEU A 532 14.49 6.11 2.07
CA LEU A 532 15.85 5.67 1.77
C LEU A 532 15.87 4.51 0.76
N LEU A 533 14.95 3.55 0.91
CA LEU A 533 14.75 2.48 -0.07
C LEU A 533 14.38 3.01 -1.45
N ARG A 534 13.54 4.05 -1.54
CA ARG A 534 13.22 4.69 -2.81
C ARG A 534 14.43 5.37 -3.44
N PHE A 535 15.23 6.13 -2.68
CA PHE A 535 16.50 6.68 -3.16
C PHE A 535 17.41 5.57 -3.72
N PHE A 536 17.60 4.50 -2.92
CA PHE A 536 18.40 3.34 -3.31
C PHE A 536 17.92 2.72 -4.62
N CYS A 537 16.62 2.49 -4.75
CA CYS A 537 16.07 1.82 -5.92
C CYS A 537 16.07 2.70 -7.16
N GLU A 538 15.83 4.00 -7.02
CA GLU A 538 15.90 4.92 -8.15
C GLU A 538 17.33 5.02 -8.69
N VAL A 539 18.34 5.17 -7.84
CA VAL A 539 19.74 5.25 -8.27
C VAL A 539 20.21 3.95 -8.94
N ASN A 540 19.70 2.82 -8.46
CA ASN A 540 20.13 1.49 -8.91
C ASN A 540 19.18 0.83 -9.91
N GLN A 541 18.21 1.56 -10.44
CA GLN A 541 17.23 1.05 -11.39
C GLN A 541 17.91 0.33 -12.57
N GLY A 542 17.49 -0.93 -12.81
CA GLY A 542 18.02 -1.79 -13.88
C GLY A 542 19.41 -2.38 -13.63
N LYS A 543 20.11 -2.03 -12.55
CA LYS A 543 21.43 -2.58 -12.24
C LYS A 543 21.35 -4.01 -11.72
N LYS A 544 22.36 -4.82 -12.05
CA LYS A 544 22.50 -6.22 -11.62
C LYS A 544 23.78 -6.41 -10.79
N GLN A 545 23.77 -7.43 -9.92
CA GLN A 545 24.91 -7.82 -9.08
C GLN A 545 25.38 -6.72 -8.12
N ILE A 546 24.44 -6.04 -7.47
CA ILE A 546 24.78 -5.01 -6.47
C ILE A 546 25.21 -5.67 -5.17
N TYR A 547 26.36 -5.24 -4.64
CA TYR A 547 26.84 -5.58 -3.30
C TYR A 547 26.05 -4.83 -2.24
N MET A 548 25.65 -5.51 -1.17
CA MET A 548 24.74 -5.01 -0.13
C MET A 548 25.37 -4.98 1.26
N TYR A 549 26.70 -4.82 1.31
CA TYR A 549 27.44 -4.68 2.56
C TYR A 549 27.13 -3.35 3.27
N ASP A 550 26.93 -2.29 2.50
CA ASP A 550 26.47 -0.99 2.96
C ASP A 550 25.65 -0.30 1.84
N ILE A 551 24.98 0.80 2.17
CA ILE A 551 24.24 1.67 1.23
C ILE A 551 25.16 2.79 0.71
N TYR A 552 26.16 3.20 1.50
CA TYR A 552 27.03 4.35 1.25
C TYR A 552 26.24 5.61 0.89
N LYS A 553 25.48 6.13 1.87
CA LYS A 553 24.49 7.21 1.67
C LYS A 553 25.03 8.45 0.94
N TYR A 554 26.28 8.85 1.20
CA TYR A 554 26.90 9.99 0.51
C TYR A 554 27.00 9.77 -1.01
N GLN A 555 27.38 8.56 -1.43
CA GLN A 555 27.45 8.18 -2.85
C GLN A 555 26.05 8.02 -3.42
N LEU A 556 25.12 7.43 -2.66
CA LEU A 556 23.72 7.31 -3.06
C LEU A 556 23.11 8.69 -3.38
N PHE A 557 23.27 9.67 -2.49
CA PHE A 557 22.72 11.01 -2.68
C PHE A 557 23.39 11.78 -3.81
N LYS A 558 24.70 11.62 -3.99
CA LYS A 558 25.42 12.16 -5.15
C LYS A 558 24.84 11.64 -6.47
N GLU A 559 24.76 10.32 -6.61
CA GLU A 559 24.23 9.68 -7.82
C GLU A 559 22.75 10.05 -8.05
N TYR A 560 21.98 10.21 -6.98
CA TYR A 560 20.60 10.67 -7.08
C TYR A 560 20.50 12.10 -7.62
N CYS A 561 21.32 13.04 -7.14
CA CYS A 561 21.40 14.40 -7.69
C CYS A 561 21.77 14.39 -9.19
N ILE A 562 22.74 13.55 -9.59
CA ILE A 562 23.14 13.40 -11.01
C ILE A 562 21.96 12.87 -11.84
N LYS A 563 21.22 11.90 -11.32
CA LYS A 563 20.03 11.35 -11.98
C LYS A 563 18.95 12.42 -12.17
N LYS A 564 18.63 13.19 -11.11
CA LYS A 564 17.58 14.23 -11.16
C LYS A 564 17.95 15.39 -12.08
N LYS A 565 19.23 15.76 -12.12
CA LYS A 565 19.75 16.72 -13.10
C LYS A 565 19.45 16.28 -14.54
N LYS A 566 19.61 14.98 -14.86
CA LYS A 566 19.29 14.43 -16.20
C LYS A 566 17.78 14.38 -16.47
N GLU A 567 16.97 13.99 -15.49
CA GLU A 567 15.50 13.89 -15.65
C GLU A 567 14.87 15.27 -15.89
N ILE A 568 15.25 16.28 -15.11
CA ILE A 568 14.73 17.65 -15.28
C ILE A 568 15.21 18.28 -16.58
N ALA A 569 16.45 18.01 -16.99
CA ALA A 569 16.98 18.47 -18.28
C ALA A 569 16.20 17.90 -19.48
N ALA A 570 15.58 16.72 -19.34
CA ALA A 570 14.76 16.12 -20.39
C ALA A 570 13.37 16.77 -20.50
N LEU A 571 12.85 17.38 -19.43
CA LEU A 571 11.53 18.04 -19.41
C LEU A 571 11.54 19.42 -20.07
N LYS A 572 12.71 20.05 -20.18
CA LYS A 572 12.91 21.33 -20.87
C LYS A 572 14.11 21.19 -21.79
N GLU A 573 13.86 21.10 -23.09
CA GLU A 573 14.91 21.04 -24.11
C GLU A 573 15.99 22.12 -23.88
N GLY A 574 17.12 21.73 -23.29
CA GLY A 574 18.36 22.52 -23.31
C GLY A 574 18.90 23.07 -21.98
N ASP A 575 18.16 23.04 -20.86
CA ASP A 575 18.70 23.56 -19.58
C ASP A 575 19.12 22.46 -18.59
N SER A 576 20.36 21.99 -18.78
CA SER A 576 20.98 20.99 -17.90
C SER A 576 21.31 21.51 -16.50
N THR A 577 21.16 22.81 -16.21
CA THR A 577 21.57 23.42 -14.94
C THR A 577 20.42 23.75 -14.01
N LEU A 578 19.17 23.63 -14.47
CA LEU A 578 17.99 24.07 -13.74
C LEU A 578 17.86 23.45 -12.34
N PHE A 579 18.08 22.13 -12.22
CA PHE A 579 18.02 21.44 -10.92
C PHE A 579 19.11 21.93 -9.96
N GLU A 580 20.33 22.10 -10.47
CA GLU A 580 21.48 22.54 -9.65
C GLU A 580 21.29 23.98 -9.17
N ARG A 581 20.84 24.88 -10.06
CA ARG A 581 20.49 26.26 -9.69
C ARG A 581 19.40 26.28 -8.63
N LEU A 582 18.34 25.48 -8.78
CA LEU A 582 17.27 25.38 -7.79
C LEU A 582 17.79 24.93 -6.41
N ILE A 583 18.57 23.85 -6.35
CA ILE A 583 19.11 23.34 -5.08
C ILE A 583 20.05 24.37 -4.44
N ASN A 584 20.88 25.03 -5.24
CA ASN A 584 21.79 26.08 -4.77
C ASN A 584 21.02 27.28 -4.19
N ASP A 585 20.00 27.78 -4.89
CA ASP A 585 19.16 28.89 -4.44
C ASP A 585 18.47 28.54 -3.11
N ILE A 586 17.97 27.30 -2.97
CA ILE A 586 17.35 26.82 -1.74
C ILE A 586 18.39 26.75 -0.60
N CYS A 587 19.59 26.21 -0.86
CA CYS A 587 20.65 26.12 0.14
C CYS A 587 21.14 27.50 0.58
N GLU A 588 21.30 28.43 -0.36
CA GLU A 588 21.66 29.82 -0.08
C GLU A 588 20.62 30.49 0.82
N TYR A 589 19.34 30.34 0.49
CA TYR A 589 18.25 30.84 1.33
C TYR A 589 18.33 30.26 2.75
N MET A 590 18.53 28.94 2.89
CA MET A 590 18.57 28.27 4.20
C MET A 590 19.69 28.82 5.09
N LEU A 591 20.88 29.04 4.51
CA LEU A 591 22.06 29.56 5.22
C LEU A 591 21.87 31.04 5.59
N ASN A 592 21.39 31.87 4.66
CA ASN A 592 21.19 33.31 4.89
C ASN A 592 20.10 33.59 5.94
N HIS A 593 19.04 32.79 5.95
CA HIS A 593 17.91 32.96 6.88
C HIS A 593 17.98 32.09 8.12
N LYS A 594 18.98 31.19 8.23
CA LYS A 594 19.14 30.21 9.31
C LYS A 594 17.87 29.37 9.52
N LYS A 595 17.21 28.99 8.41
CA LYS A 595 15.97 28.21 8.40
C LYS A 595 16.17 26.97 7.55
N PHE A 596 16.23 25.80 8.21
CA PHE A 596 16.52 24.50 7.58
C PHE A 596 15.27 23.65 7.31
N GLY A 597 14.11 24.30 7.44
CA GLY A 597 12.77 23.81 7.12
C GLY A 597 11.82 25.02 7.05
N GLY A 598 10.65 24.86 6.43
CA GLY A 598 9.70 25.95 6.24
C GLY A 598 10.26 27.09 5.39
N ILE A 599 10.85 26.75 4.24
CA ILE A 599 11.50 27.64 3.27
C ILE A 599 10.43 28.39 2.47
N SER A 600 10.48 29.73 2.46
CA SER A 600 9.50 30.53 1.72
C SER A 600 9.66 30.36 0.22
N MET A 601 8.53 30.11 -0.47
CA MET A 601 8.52 30.10 -1.94
C MET A 601 8.53 31.49 -2.57
N ARG A 602 8.32 32.58 -1.81
CA ARG A 602 8.18 33.94 -2.35
C ARG A 602 9.48 34.50 -2.93
N GLU A 603 10.60 34.03 -2.42
CA GLU A 603 11.93 34.53 -2.78
C GLU A 603 12.52 33.83 -4.01
N PHE A 604 11.87 32.78 -4.51
CA PHE A 604 12.32 32.05 -5.70
C PHE A 604 11.68 32.57 -6.98
N SER A 605 12.40 32.41 -8.08
CA SER A 605 11.92 32.74 -9.42
C SER A 605 10.68 31.90 -9.80
N THR A 606 9.83 32.41 -10.69
CA THR A 606 8.66 31.67 -11.20
C THR A 606 9.06 30.33 -11.84
N GLU A 607 10.27 30.25 -12.41
CA GLU A 607 10.82 29.03 -12.98
C GLU A 607 11.16 27.99 -11.91
N ASN A 608 11.83 28.42 -10.83
CA ASN A 608 12.13 27.57 -9.68
C ASN A 608 10.85 27.07 -9.02
N ILE A 609 9.84 27.93 -8.85
CA ILE A 609 8.53 27.55 -8.27
C ILE A 609 7.86 26.44 -9.09
N LYS A 610 7.89 26.53 -10.43
CA LYS A 610 7.36 25.47 -11.30
C LYS A 610 8.10 24.16 -11.12
N THR A 611 9.42 24.22 -11.02
CA THR A 611 10.27 23.03 -10.82
C THR A 611 10.06 22.41 -9.44
N ILE A 612 9.93 23.22 -8.39
CA ILE A 612 9.59 22.78 -7.03
C ILE A 612 8.25 22.03 -7.04
N ARG A 613 7.21 22.59 -7.65
CA ARG A 613 5.88 21.95 -7.74
C ARG A 613 5.95 20.60 -8.45
N HIS A 614 6.67 20.55 -9.57
CA HIS A 614 6.89 19.29 -10.28
C HIS A 614 7.58 18.25 -9.38
N LEU A 615 8.62 18.64 -8.63
CA LEU A 615 9.33 17.76 -7.71
C LEU A 615 8.48 17.32 -6.50
N ILE A 616 7.54 18.15 -6.04
CA ILE A 616 6.56 17.77 -5.00
C ILE A 616 5.57 16.74 -5.54
N GLU A 617 5.17 16.88 -6.80
CA GLU A 617 4.17 16.01 -7.43
C GLU A 617 4.75 14.65 -7.86
N THR A 618 6.02 14.60 -8.25
CA THR A 618 6.61 13.40 -8.89
C THR A 618 7.68 12.70 -8.05
N ASP A 619 8.33 13.43 -7.13
CA ASP A 619 9.52 12.97 -6.43
C ASP A 619 9.39 12.99 -4.91
N VAL A 620 10.41 12.44 -4.23
CA VAL A 620 10.50 12.42 -2.76
C VAL A 620 11.38 13.52 -2.19
N ILE A 621 11.83 14.49 -3.00
CA ILE A 621 12.81 15.49 -2.54
C ILE A 621 12.16 16.48 -1.57
N PHE A 622 11.04 17.07 -1.98
CA PHE A 622 10.39 18.16 -1.25
C PHE A 622 9.01 17.76 -0.73
N LYS A 623 8.66 18.38 0.39
CA LYS A 623 7.34 18.35 0.99
C LYS A 623 6.90 19.77 1.27
N GLU A 624 5.61 20.05 1.09
CA GLU A 624 5.04 21.29 1.60
C GLU A 624 4.87 21.21 3.12
N GLU A 625 5.13 22.33 3.78
CA GLU A 625 4.97 22.51 5.22
C GLU A 625 3.94 23.60 5.54
N LYS A 626 3.58 23.66 6.82
CA LYS A 626 2.55 24.50 7.43
C LYS A 626 2.55 25.92 6.86
N LYS A 627 1.37 26.40 6.48
CA LYS A 627 1.15 27.79 6.09
C LYS A 627 1.54 28.72 7.24
N LYS A 628 2.65 29.46 7.13
CA LYS A 628 3.14 30.31 8.22
C LYS A 628 2.37 31.64 8.24
N ARG A 629 1.79 32.00 9.38
CA ARG A 629 1.12 33.30 9.57
C ARG A 629 2.15 34.42 9.41
N ILE A 630 1.86 35.37 8.53
CA ILE A 630 2.61 36.62 8.39
C ILE A 630 1.80 37.74 9.05
N GLY A 631 2.38 38.39 10.05
CA GLY A 631 1.78 39.56 10.70
C GLY A 631 0.61 39.27 11.66
N LEU A 632 -0.05 40.35 12.10
CA LEU A 632 -1.10 40.31 13.13
C LEU A 632 -2.50 40.01 12.57
N MET A 633 -2.72 40.02 11.25
CA MET A 633 -4.01 39.66 10.67
C MET A 633 -4.13 38.15 10.48
N GLU A 634 -5.28 37.57 10.79
CA GLU A 634 -5.50 36.11 10.81
C GLU A 634 -5.45 35.43 9.43
N ASN A 635 -5.42 36.19 8.34
CA ASN A 635 -5.61 35.67 6.98
C ASN A 635 -4.37 35.74 6.06
N GLN A 636 -3.20 36.12 6.57
CA GLN A 636 -1.97 36.15 5.75
C GLN A 636 -1.13 34.90 6.03
N PHE A 637 -1.12 33.99 5.07
CA PHE A 637 -0.38 32.74 5.14
C PHE A 637 0.65 32.64 4.01
N GLU A 638 1.81 32.07 4.32
CA GLU A 638 2.87 31.82 3.36
C GLU A 638 3.00 30.33 3.06
N ASN A 639 3.08 29.99 1.77
CA ASN A 639 3.41 28.63 1.35
C ASN A 639 4.90 28.40 1.53
N VAL A 640 5.24 27.37 2.30
CA VAL A 640 6.62 27.01 2.60
C VAL A 640 6.88 25.55 2.23
N ILE A 641 8.13 25.25 1.89
CA ILE A 641 8.58 23.90 1.56
C ILE A 641 9.69 23.45 2.51
N SER A 642 9.86 22.13 2.62
CA SER A 642 11.00 21.51 3.29
C SER A 642 11.46 20.31 2.49
N PHE A 643 12.68 19.84 2.77
CA PHE A 643 13.11 18.53 2.32
C PHE A 643 12.29 17.44 3.02
N THR A 644 11.93 16.39 2.29
CA THR A 644 11.22 15.24 2.86
C THR A 644 12.14 14.36 3.70
N PHE A 645 13.44 14.35 3.38
CA PHE A 645 14.46 13.56 4.05
C PHE A 645 15.60 14.45 4.55
N ASP A 646 15.75 14.57 5.87
CA ASP A 646 16.69 15.49 6.51
C ASP A 646 18.15 15.18 6.13
N GLU A 647 18.56 13.91 6.07
CA GLU A 647 19.94 13.59 5.68
C GLU A 647 20.24 13.99 4.22
N PHE A 648 19.24 14.00 3.33
CA PHE A 648 19.43 14.48 1.95
C PHE A 648 19.57 16.01 1.90
N ARG A 649 18.81 16.74 2.74
CA ARG A 649 19.01 18.19 2.94
C ARG A 649 20.45 18.47 3.38
N ASP A 650 20.91 17.75 4.40
CA ASP A 650 22.21 17.98 5.01
C ASP A 650 23.33 17.68 4.00
N TYR A 651 23.18 16.64 3.17
CA TYR A 651 24.06 16.39 2.03
C TYR A 651 24.07 17.55 1.02
N CYS A 652 22.89 18.03 0.59
CA CYS A 652 22.79 19.13 -0.36
C CYS A 652 23.42 20.43 0.16
N LEU A 653 23.18 20.77 1.44
CA LEU A 653 23.79 21.92 2.12
C LEU A 653 25.30 21.82 2.14
N THR A 654 25.84 20.67 2.55
CA THR A 654 27.29 20.46 2.57
C THR A 654 27.87 20.57 1.17
N ASN A 655 27.28 19.89 0.19
CA ASN A 655 27.75 19.95 -1.19
C ASN A 655 27.73 21.38 -1.73
N TYR A 656 26.68 22.16 -1.44
CA TYR A 656 26.60 23.56 -1.81
C TYR A 656 27.75 24.38 -1.20
N VAL A 657 27.97 24.28 0.11
CA VAL A 657 29.01 25.07 0.80
C VAL A 657 30.41 24.76 0.23
N LEU A 658 30.68 23.50 -0.12
CA LEU A 658 31.99 23.07 -0.61
C LEU A 658 32.22 23.31 -2.11
N THR A 659 31.17 23.40 -2.93
CA THR A 659 31.29 23.54 -4.40
C THR A 659 31.26 24.99 -4.88
N ARG A 660 31.07 25.96 -3.97
CA ARG A 660 31.09 27.39 -4.29
C ARG A 660 32.46 27.85 -4.78
N SER A 661 32.45 28.86 -5.64
CA SER A 661 33.68 29.50 -6.14
C SER A 661 34.55 30.14 -5.03
N ASP A 662 33.94 30.56 -3.92
CA ASP A 662 34.60 31.16 -2.75
C ASP A 662 34.70 30.20 -1.55
N ALA A 663 34.51 28.89 -1.76
CA ALA A 663 34.42 27.88 -0.71
C ALA A 663 35.57 27.90 0.29
N GLN A 664 36.82 28.16 -0.15
CA GLN A 664 37.99 28.23 0.73
C GLN A 664 37.86 29.26 1.85
N THR A 665 37.13 30.36 1.61
CA THR A 665 36.86 31.37 2.64
C THR A 665 35.50 31.17 3.28
N TYR A 666 34.50 30.78 2.50
CA TYR A 666 33.11 30.66 2.95
C TYR A 666 32.88 29.47 3.88
N PHE A 667 33.48 28.30 3.60
CA PHE A 667 33.31 27.10 4.42
C PHE A 667 33.80 27.29 5.86
N PRO A 668 35.04 27.75 6.13
CA PRO A 668 35.50 27.99 7.50
C PRO A 668 34.62 28.99 8.26
N TYR A 669 34.12 30.02 7.57
CA TYR A 669 33.23 31.01 8.16
C TYR A 669 31.88 30.40 8.58
N ILE A 670 31.21 29.67 7.68
CA ILE A 670 29.93 29.02 7.97
C ILE A 670 30.10 27.89 8.99
N TRP A 671 31.19 27.13 8.94
CA TRP A 671 31.51 26.07 9.90
C TRP A 671 31.58 26.63 11.32
N LYS A 672 32.32 27.72 11.51
CA LYS A 672 32.40 28.41 12.80
C LYS A 672 31.04 28.92 13.27
N LEU A 673 30.26 29.53 12.37
CA LEU A 673 28.93 30.05 12.68
C LEU A 673 27.96 28.93 13.11
N MET A 674 28.00 27.78 12.43
CA MET A 674 27.21 26.59 12.76
C MET A 674 27.48 26.08 14.18
N ILE A 675 28.76 26.08 14.59
CA ILE A 675 29.20 25.65 15.91
C ILE A 675 28.78 26.67 16.98
N GLU A 676 29.07 27.95 16.77
CA GLU A 676 28.79 29.02 17.74
C GLU A 676 27.31 29.19 18.02
N GLU A 677 26.45 29.02 17.01
CA GLU A 677 25.01 29.20 17.12
C GLU A 677 24.23 27.88 17.27
N ASN A 678 24.93 26.74 17.35
CA ASN A 678 24.36 25.40 17.52
C ASN A 678 23.21 25.08 16.54
N TRP A 679 23.50 25.20 15.24
CA TRP A 679 22.49 24.96 14.20
C TRP A 679 22.00 23.51 14.19
N THR A 680 20.70 23.30 13.95
CA THR A 680 20.06 21.97 14.01
C THR A 680 20.59 20.98 12.98
N ILE A 681 21.21 21.47 11.91
CA ILE A 681 21.79 20.66 10.82
C ILE A 681 23.22 20.20 11.11
N ARG A 682 23.84 20.67 12.21
CA ARG A 682 25.27 20.53 12.47
C ARG A 682 25.74 19.07 12.36
N THR A 683 25.06 18.14 13.05
CA THR A 683 25.46 16.72 13.07
C THR A 683 25.43 16.09 11.67
N GLY A 684 24.42 16.43 10.86
CA GLY A 684 24.32 15.92 9.49
C GLY A 684 25.37 16.54 8.57
N VAL A 685 25.62 17.85 8.70
CA VAL A 685 26.66 18.54 7.94
C VAL A 685 28.05 18.01 8.30
N GLU A 686 28.37 17.83 9.58
CA GLU A 686 29.64 17.24 10.06
C GLU A 686 29.91 15.88 9.38
N LYS A 687 28.89 15.02 9.35
CA LYS A 687 28.94 13.71 8.70
C LYS A 687 29.26 13.82 7.20
N TYR A 688 28.52 14.65 6.44
CA TYR A 688 28.76 14.78 5.00
C TYR A 688 30.03 15.56 4.66
N VAL A 689 30.46 16.49 5.51
CA VAL A 689 31.76 17.18 5.36
C VAL A 689 32.88 16.16 5.47
N PHE A 690 32.82 15.26 6.46
CA PHE A 690 33.78 14.17 6.58
C PHE A 690 33.80 13.32 5.31
N PHE A 691 32.66 12.83 4.83
CA PHE A 691 32.64 11.99 3.62
C PHE A 691 33.14 12.71 2.37
N LEU A 692 32.72 13.96 2.13
CA LEU A 692 33.16 14.72 0.97
C LEU A 692 34.65 15.09 1.07
N SER A 693 35.17 15.33 2.27
CA SER A 693 36.61 15.55 2.49
C SER A 693 37.47 14.32 2.18
N ARG A 694 36.87 13.12 2.14
CA ARG A 694 37.56 11.87 1.79
C ARG A 694 37.38 11.47 0.33
N THR A 695 36.48 12.15 -0.40
CA THR A 695 36.05 11.77 -1.73
C THR A 695 36.24 12.91 -2.73
N ASP A 696 35.27 13.83 -2.81
CA ASP A 696 35.19 14.84 -3.87
C ASP A 696 35.90 16.16 -3.55
N ALA A 697 36.18 16.45 -2.27
CA ALA A 697 36.77 17.72 -1.80
C ALA A 697 37.93 17.50 -0.80
N PRO A 698 39.02 16.81 -1.18
CA PRO A 698 40.13 16.45 -0.29
C PRO A 698 40.82 17.64 0.40
N GLU A 699 40.76 18.83 -0.20
CA GLU A 699 41.27 20.08 0.36
C GLU A 699 40.59 20.51 1.67
N VAL A 700 39.41 19.94 1.99
CA VAL A 700 38.67 20.23 3.22
C VAL A 700 39.24 19.48 4.42
N LEU A 701 39.83 18.30 4.20
CA LEU A 701 40.32 17.43 5.29
C LEU A 701 41.32 18.14 6.22
N PRO A 702 42.34 18.87 5.70
CA PRO A 702 43.27 19.61 6.56
C PRO A 702 42.64 20.73 7.39
N ILE A 703 41.47 21.23 6.98
CA ILE A 703 40.73 22.28 7.70
C ILE A 703 40.02 21.64 8.89
N ILE A 704 39.23 20.60 8.64
CA ILE A 704 38.45 19.94 9.70
C ILE A 704 39.32 19.16 10.68
N SER A 705 40.50 18.69 10.26
CA SER A 705 41.42 17.97 11.15
C SER A 705 42.03 18.85 12.25
N GLN A 706 41.97 20.18 12.09
CA GLN A 706 42.45 21.14 13.10
C GLN A 706 41.39 21.46 14.16
N GLU A 707 40.15 21.03 13.96
CA GLU A 707 39.04 21.26 14.88
C GLU A 707 39.10 20.33 16.08
N ASN A 708 38.73 20.83 17.26
CA ASN A 708 38.77 20.05 18.51
C ASN A 708 37.85 18.81 18.47
N ASP A 709 36.77 18.88 17.71
CA ASP A 709 35.77 17.80 17.59
C ASP A 709 36.14 16.75 16.52
N TYR A 710 37.28 16.89 15.83
CA TYR A 710 37.65 15.99 14.72
C TYR A 710 37.77 14.52 15.14
N GLU A 711 38.29 14.24 16.34
CA GLU A 711 38.34 12.87 16.88
C GLU A 711 36.96 12.21 16.89
N ARG A 712 35.95 12.92 17.40
CA ARG A 712 34.57 12.45 17.42
C ARG A 712 34.03 12.27 16.00
N ILE A 713 34.18 13.29 15.15
CA ILE A 713 33.69 13.25 13.76
C ILE A 713 34.29 12.06 12.99
N TYR A 714 35.59 11.82 13.13
CA TYR A 714 36.28 10.69 12.51
C TYR A 714 35.68 9.36 12.97
N TRP A 715 35.64 9.11 14.28
CA TRP A 715 35.20 7.81 14.81
C TRP A 715 33.70 7.57 14.68
N ASP A 716 32.88 8.61 14.59
CA ASP A 716 31.44 8.45 14.36
C ASP A 716 31.14 8.06 12.90
N ASN A 717 32.00 8.46 11.94
CA ASN A 717 31.68 8.37 10.50
C ASN A 717 32.58 7.42 9.69
N ILE A 718 33.81 7.11 10.12
CA ILE A 718 34.76 6.28 9.34
C ILE A 718 34.20 4.90 8.95
N TRP A 719 33.28 4.36 9.74
CA TRP A 719 32.69 3.03 9.50
C TRP A 719 31.77 2.97 8.28
N GLU A 720 31.16 4.09 7.89
CA GLU A 720 30.25 4.19 6.73
C GLU A 720 31.00 4.61 5.45
N LEU A 721 32.33 4.68 5.48
CA LEU A 721 33.13 5.01 4.30
C LEU A 721 33.42 3.74 3.48
N ASP A 722 33.43 3.89 2.15
CA ASP A 722 33.86 2.80 1.26
C ASP A 722 35.37 2.56 1.42
N GLU A 723 35.81 1.30 1.39
CA GLU A 723 37.21 0.94 1.64
C GLU A 723 38.20 1.60 0.68
N GLN A 724 37.75 1.99 -0.52
CA GLN A 724 38.60 2.66 -1.49
C GLN A 724 39.12 4.02 -0.97
N TYR A 725 38.38 4.65 -0.04
CA TYR A 725 38.70 5.95 0.56
C TYR A 725 39.36 5.84 1.94
N ILE A 726 39.60 4.63 2.44
CA ILE A 726 40.32 4.39 3.68
C ILE A 726 41.83 4.40 3.38
N SER A 727 42.56 5.27 4.07
CA SER A 727 43.98 5.52 3.85
C SER A 727 44.86 4.64 4.75
N ALA A 728 46.16 4.59 4.46
CA ALA A 728 47.12 3.93 5.34
C ALA A 728 47.25 4.63 6.71
N GLU A 729 47.02 5.94 6.77
CA GLU A 729 47.01 6.70 8.01
C GLU A 729 45.84 6.29 8.91
N ASP A 730 44.66 6.04 8.34
CA ASP A 730 43.51 5.54 9.08
C ASP A 730 43.82 4.17 9.70
N ILE A 731 44.46 3.28 8.93
CA ILE A 731 44.88 1.95 9.40
C ILE A 731 45.90 2.08 10.54
N ASN A 732 46.91 2.94 10.42
CA ASN A 732 47.88 3.17 11.49
C ASN A 732 47.17 3.66 12.77
N ARG A 733 46.22 4.59 12.64
CA ARG A 733 45.43 5.09 13.78
C ARG A 733 44.57 3.99 14.42
N TRP A 734 44.05 3.06 13.63
CA TRP A 734 43.33 1.89 14.13
C TRP A 734 44.24 0.91 14.88
N GLU A 735 45.47 0.72 14.41
CA GLU A 735 46.49 -0.11 15.07
C GLU A 735 46.90 0.50 16.42
N GLU A 736 47.13 1.81 16.46
CA GLU A 736 47.44 2.55 17.69
C GLU A 736 46.35 2.36 18.76
N GLN A 737 45.07 2.26 18.37
CA GLN A 737 43.99 1.96 19.33
C GLN A 737 44.21 0.64 20.06
N TYR A 738 44.77 -0.39 19.40
CA TYR A 738 45.12 -1.64 20.06
C TYR A 738 46.33 -1.50 20.98
N ASP A 739 47.35 -0.76 20.55
CA ASP A 739 48.60 -0.59 21.31
C ASP A 739 48.41 0.18 22.62
N ILE A 740 47.60 1.25 22.60
CA ILE A 740 47.32 2.11 23.76
C ILE A 740 46.12 1.62 24.58
N GLY A 741 45.38 0.65 24.07
CA GLY A 741 44.18 0.15 24.72
C GLY A 741 42.96 1.09 24.63
N GLY A 742 42.80 1.78 23.50
CA GLY A 742 41.78 2.80 23.30
C GLY A 742 40.33 2.30 23.28
N PRO A 743 39.34 3.23 23.33
CA PRO A 743 37.92 2.91 23.49
C PRO A 743 37.26 2.30 22.23
N TYR A 744 37.87 2.46 21.05
CA TYR A 744 37.27 2.03 19.77
C TYR A 744 37.63 0.61 19.35
N ARG A 745 38.55 -0.07 20.06
CA ARG A 745 39.00 -1.45 19.76
C ARG A 745 37.85 -2.42 19.51
N ARG A 746 36.78 -2.32 20.31
CA ARG A 746 35.59 -3.18 20.18
C ARG A 746 34.83 -2.97 18.88
N VAL A 747 34.57 -1.70 18.53
CA VAL A 747 33.85 -1.35 17.30
C VAL A 747 34.68 -1.79 16.11
N LEU A 748 35.98 -1.51 16.14
CA LEU A 748 36.95 -1.94 15.13
C LEU A 748 37.02 -3.47 15.00
N THR A 749 37.02 -4.22 16.12
CA THR A 749 36.98 -5.69 16.09
C THR A 749 35.73 -6.17 15.36
N ARG A 750 34.54 -5.67 15.72
CA ARG A 750 33.27 -6.03 15.06
C ARG A 750 33.30 -5.68 13.58
N TYR A 751 33.81 -4.49 13.26
CA TYR A 751 33.92 -3.96 11.91
C TYR A 751 34.79 -4.83 11.00
N LEU A 752 35.95 -5.29 11.48
CA LEU A 752 36.84 -6.16 10.71
C LEU A 752 36.38 -7.62 10.69
N LEU A 753 35.80 -8.12 11.79
CA LEU A 753 35.24 -9.49 11.83
C LEU A 753 34.13 -9.71 10.81
N ALA A 754 33.35 -8.68 10.49
CA ALA A 754 32.30 -8.75 9.48
C ALA A 754 32.84 -8.79 8.03
N ARG A 755 34.07 -8.31 7.79
CA ARG A 755 34.66 -8.15 6.45
C ARG A 755 35.52 -9.35 6.04
N GLN A 756 34.85 -10.46 5.75
CA GLN A 756 35.51 -11.72 5.37
C GLN A 756 35.63 -11.92 3.86
N ASP A 757 34.79 -11.23 3.07
CA ASP A 757 34.87 -11.29 1.60
C ASP A 757 36.07 -10.48 1.10
N ARG A 758 37.20 -11.16 0.93
CA ARG A 758 38.45 -10.59 0.41
C ARG A 758 38.37 -10.17 -1.05
N LYS A 759 37.35 -10.59 -1.80
CA LYS A 759 37.17 -10.15 -3.20
C LYS A 759 36.63 -8.73 -3.24
N TYR A 760 35.71 -8.42 -2.34
CA TYR A 760 35.16 -7.07 -2.18
C TYR A 760 36.06 -6.20 -1.31
N PHE A 761 36.42 -6.67 -0.11
CA PHE A 761 37.26 -5.95 0.84
C PHE A 761 38.74 -6.30 0.64
N GLN A 762 39.43 -5.57 -0.22
CA GLN A 762 40.81 -5.85 -0.59
C GLN A 762 41.79 -5.34 0.47
N LYS A 763 41.51 -4.20 1.09
CA LYS A 763 42.43 -3.54 2.03
C LYS A 763 41.99 -3.71 3.48
N VAL A 764 40.70 -3.54 3.73
CA VAL A 764 40.14 -3.47 5.08
C VAL A 764 39.31 -4.71 5.33
N ASN A 765 39.96 -5.82 5.66
CA ASN A 765 39.31 -7.10 5.87
C ASN A 765 39.79 -7.77 7.17
N ILE A 766 39.24 -8.95 7.45
CA ILE A 766 39.56 -9.72 8.65
C ILE A 766 41.06 -10.05 8.81
N ASP A 767 41.85 -10.08 7.74
CA ASP A 767 43.29 -10.32 7.86
C ASP A 767 44.01 -9.15 8.57
N LEU A 768 43.48 -7.93 8.45
CA LEU A 768 43.97 -6.78 9.21
C LEU A 768 43.78 -7.00 10.72
N LEU A 769 42.63 -7.54 11.14
CA LEU A 769 42.38 -7.87 12.53
C LEU A 769 43.37 -8.93 13.05
N PHE A 770 43.61 -9.98 12.26
CA PHE A 770 44.59 -11.00 12.63
C PHE A 770 46.00 -10.41 12.75
N SER A 771 46.39 -9.50 11.86
CA SER A 771 47.69 -8.81 11.96
C SER A 771 47.80 -7.95 13.23
N MET A 772 46.70 -7.36 13.70
CA MET A 772 46.64 -6.60 14.95
C MET A 772 46.77 -7.53 16.15
N PHE A 773 46.10 -8.68 16.15
CA PHE A 773 46.25 -9.69 17.19
C PHE A 773 47.66 -10.30 17.24
N ASP A 774 48.25 -10.59 16.07
CA ASP A 774 49.62 -11.07 15.97
C ASP A 774 50.60 -10.09 16.61
N ARG A 775 50.47 -8.78 16.30
CA ARG A 775 51.30 -7.75 16.93
C ARG A 775 51.08 -7.65 18.43
N LEU A 776 49.83 -7.64 18.86
CA LEU A 776 49.47 -7.56 20.27
C LEU A 776 50.01 -8.76 21.06
N SER A 777 50.08 -9.94 20.45
CA SER A 777 50.55 -11.18 21.09
C SER A 777 52.03 -11.17 21.48
N HIS A 778 52.84 -10.24 20.97
CA HIS A 778 54.21 -10.02 21.45
C HIS A 778 54.25 -9.41 22.87
N ASN A 779 53.12 -8.89 23.37
CA ASN A 779 52.94 -8.50 24.76
C ASN A 779 51.81 -9.32 25.39
N VAL A 780 52.17 -10.46 26.00
CA VAL A 780 51.23 -11.46 26.52
C VAL A 780 50.21 -10.87 27.50
N GLY A 781 50.64 -9.98 28.41
CA GLY A 781 49.73 -9.36 29.39
C GLY A 781 48.70 -8.42 28.75
N LYS A 782 49.08 -7.61 27.76
CA LYS A 782 48.12 -6.76 27.02
C LYS A 782 47.20 -7.59 26.13
N TYR A 783 47.74 -8.64 25.53
CA TYR A 783 47.01 -9.58 24.70
C TYR A 783 45.88 -10.26 25.47
N ASP A 784 46.22 -10.93 26.58
CA ASP A 784 45.27 -11.69 27.40
C ASP A 784 44.12 -10.81 27.90
N ASN A 785 44.44 -9.63 28.46
CA ASN A 785 43.43 -8.66 28.90
C ASN A 785 42.50 -8.22 27.76
N THR A 786 43.05 -7.97 26.57
CA THR A 786 42.25 -7.53 25.41
C THR A 786 41.35 -8.64 24.89
N ILE A 787 41.87 -9.87 24.77
CA ILE A 787 41.09 -11.02 24.32
C ILE A 787 39.97 -11.36 25.31
N LYS A 788 40.23 -11.33 26.63
CA LYS A 788 39.21 -11.51 27.67
C LYS A 788 38.12 -10.45 27.62
N LEU A 789 38.47 -9.20 27.32
CA LEU A 789 37.52 -8.09 27.18
C LEU A 789 36.64 -8.23 25.93
N LEU A 790 37.25 -8.57 24.79
CA LEU A 790 36.54 -8.67 23.51
C LEU A 790 35.72 -9.97 23.43
N PHE A 791 36.24 -11.08 23.97
CA PHE A 791 35.67 -12.41 23.81
C PHE A 791 35.37 -13.14 25.13
N PRO A 792 34.65 -12.53 26.09
CA PRO A 792 34.46 -13.14 27.40
C PRO A 792 33.64 -14.44 27.35
N ILE A 793 33.77 -15.27 28.39
CA ILE A 793 32.93 -16.46 28.57
C ILE A 793 31.59 -16.02 29.16
N ARG A 794 30.48 -16.42 28.53
CA ARG A 794 29.15 -16.05 29.00
C ARG A 794 28.84 -16.66 30.35
N LYS A 795 28.66 -15.81 31.36
CA LYS A 795 28.27 -16.22 32.71
C LYS A 795 26.75 -16.41 32.83
N ILE A 796 26.38 -17.39 33.63
CA ILE A 796 25.00 -17.65 34.04
C ILE A 796 24.89 -17.27 35.50
N ASP A 797 23.84 -16.53 35.88
CA ASP A 797 23.62 -16.16 37.27
C ASP A 797 23.04 -17.33 38.09
N ARG A 798 22.86 -17.09 39.40
CA ARG A 798 22.27 -18.05 40.34
C ARG A 798 20.82 -18.47 40.02
N PHE A 799 20.16 -17.80 39.08
CA PHE A 799 18.79 -18.08 38.62
C PHE A 799 18.76 -18.73 37.24
N HIS A 800 19.90 -19.22 36.74
CA HIS A 800 20.05 -19.74 35.39
C HIS A 800 19.75 -18.73 34.28
N LEU A 801 19.78 -17.42 34.59
CA LEU A 801 19.63 -16.36 33.61
C LEU A 801 21.00 -15.96 33.06
N LYS A 802 21.04 -15.72 31.75
CA LYS A 802 22.26 -15.31 31.05
C LYS A 802 22.64 -13.89 31.46
N VAL A 803 23.79 -13.72 32.12
CA VAL A 803 24.31 -12.39 32.48
C VAL A 803 24.74 -11.68 31.19
N LYS A 804 24.19 -10.50 30.93
CA LYS A 804 24.64 -9.64 29.83
C LYS A 804 25.85 -8.84 30.30
N GLU A 805 27.03 -9.21 29.83
CA GLU A 805 28.18 -8.32 29.89
C GLU A 805 28.01 -7.24 28.81
N LYS A 806 27.94 -5.98 29.23
CA LYS A 806 27.52 -4.84 28.39
C LYS A 806 28.44 -4.61 27.18
N ASP A 807 29.65 -5.18 27.20
CA ASP A 807 30.74 -4.75 26.34
C ASP A 807 31.44 -5.84 25.49
N ALA A 808 30.95 -7.08 25.49
CA ALA A 808 31.53 -8.19 24.70
C ALA A 808 31.35 -8.02 23.17
N VAL A 809 32.37 -8.36 22.35
CA VAL A 809 32.23 -8.50 20.89
C VAL A 809 31.41 -9.75 20.56
N LEU A 810 31.85 -10.90 21.07
CA LEU A 810 31.24 -12.22 20.92
C LEU A 810 31.55 -13.02 22.19
N TYR A 811 30.62 -13.85 22.68
CA TYR A 811 30.93 -14.74 23.80
C TYR A 811 31.68 -15.97 23.28
N SER A 812 32.87 -16.25 23.82
CA SER A 812 33.75 -17.32 23.32
C SER A 812 33.08 -18.68 23.36
N ASN A 813 32.37 -19.02 24.44
CA ASN A 813 31.68 -20.31 24.58
C ASN A 813 30.49 -20.47 23.63
N GLU A 814 29.73 -19.40 23.37
CA GLU A 814 28.64 -19.44 22.38
C GLU A 814 29.20 -19.50 20.95
N PHE A 815 30.32 -18.81 20.68
CA PHE A 815 31.02 -18.85 19.40
C PHE A 815 31.57 -20.24 19.07
N ILE A 816 32.27 -20.89 20.02
CA ILE A 816 32.82 -22.23 19.82
C ILE A 816 31.70 -23.26 19.62
N LYS A 817 30.59 -23.15 20.38
CA LYS A 817 29.41 -23.99 20.16
C LYS A 817 28.82 -23.81 18.76
N LEU A 818 28.67 -22.57 18.31
CA LEU A 818 28.18 -22.27 16.96
C LEU A 818 29.11 -22.86 15.88
N LEU A 819 30.42 -22.75 16.07
CA LEU A 819 31.41 -23.33 15.16
C LEU A 819 31.30 -24.86 15.13
N ASP A 820 31.13 -25.50 16.29
CA ASP A 820 30.93 -26.95 16.41
C ASP A 820 29.65 -27.44 15.72
N GLU A 821 28.55 -26.70 15.86
CA GLU A 821 27.26 -26.97 15.21
C GLU A 821 27.36 -26.82 13.68
N LYS A 822 28.03 -25.77 13.19
CA LYS A 822 28.26 -25.57 11.74
C LYS A 822 29.06 -26.72 11.13
N LEU A 823 30.05 -27.24 11.85
CA LEU A 823 30.80 -28.41 11.41
C LEU A 823 29.93 -29.68 11.36
N LEU A 824 28.82 -29.78 12.11
CA LEU A 824 27.90 -30.93 12.00
C LEU A 824 27.09 -30.92 10.71
N GLN A 825 26.71 -29.76 10.20
CA GLN A 825 25.73 -29.60 9.12
C GLN A 825 26.32 -29.67 7.69
N ASP A 826 27.60 -30.07 7.53
CA ASP A 826 28.34 -30.16 6.25
C ASP A 826 28.35 -28.86 5.40
N GLN A 827 27.97 -27.72 5.97
CA GLN A 827 28.06 -26.40 5.35
C GLN A 827 29.45 -25.80 5.53
N VAL A 828 30.48 -26.42 4.94
CA VAL A 828 31.86 -25.96 5.09
C VAL A 828 32.35 -25.13 3.90
N ASN A 829 32.57 -23.83 4.14
CA ASN A 829 33.08 -22.84 3.20
C ASN A 829 34.24 -22.03 3.81
N ASP A 830 34.76 -21.04 3.07
CA ASP A 830 35.83 -20.11 3.52
C ASP A 830 35.51 -19.37 4.84
N LEU A 831 34.23 -19.22 5.20
CA LEU A 831 33.79 -18.61 6.46
C LEU A 831 34.23 -19.43 7.68
N ASN A 832 34.26 -20.76 7.56
CA ASN A 832 34.74 -21.64 8.62
C ASN A 832 36.26 -21.55 8.79
N ARG A 833 37.00 -21.16 7.75
CA ARG A 833 38.46 -20.96 7.83
C ARG A 833 38.79 -19.80 8.76
N ASP A 834 38.13 -18.66 8.60
CA ASP A 834 38.42 -17.48 9.42
C ASP A 834 37.94 -17.63 10.87
N TYR A 835 36.82 -18.32 11.11
CA TYR A 835 36.41 -18.66 12.47
C TYR A 835 37.33 -19.68 13.15
N LEU A 836 37.84 -20.68 12.41
CA LEU A 836 38.89 -21.56 12.92
C LEU A 836 40.17 -20.76 13.24
N ARG A 837 40.59 -19.82 12.38
CA ARG A 837 41.73 -18.93 12.68
C ARG A 837 41.48 -18.10 13.93
N LEU A 838 40.29 -17.51 14.09
CA LEU A 838 39.93 -16.75 15.28
C LEU A 838 40.04 -17.61 16.56
N SER A 839 39.69 -18.90 16.49
CA SER A 839 39.80 -19.81 17.64
C SER A 839 41.24 -20.02 18.14
N ILE A 840 42.26 -19.84 17.28
CA ILE A 840 43.68 -19.86 17.71
C ILE A 840 43.93 -18.71 18.68
N TYR A 841 43.40 -17.51 18.39
CA TYR A 841 43.66 -16.34 19.22
C TYR A 841 42.90 -16.39 20.55
N ILE A 842 41.72 -17.01 20.59
CA ILE A 842 40.93 -17.15 21.83
C ILE A 842 41.18 -18.47 22.56
N TYR A 843 42.20 -19.22 22.17
CA TYR A 843 42.50 -20.57 22.68
C TYR A 843 42.57 -20.65 24.21
N GLU A 844 43.26 -19.69 24.84
CA GLU A 844 43.42 -19.63 26.30
C GLU A 844 42.10 -19.53 27.09
N LEU A 845 41.01 -19.11 26.44
CA LEU A 845 39.73 -19.00 27.11
C LEU A 845 39.02 -20.36 27.22
N LEU A 846 39.23 -21.27 26.26
CA LEU A 846 38.46 -22.51 26.07
C LEU A 846 39.31 -23.61 25.41
N HIS A 847 40.45 -23.95 26.01
CA HIS A 847 41.43 -24.89 25.42
C HIS A 847 40.81 -26.22 24.97
N VAL A 848 40.00 -26.84 25.85
CA VAL A 848 39.46 -28.18 25.63
C VAL A 848 38.47 -28.16 24.47
N GLU A 849 37.49 -27.26 24.51
CA GLU A 849 36.44 -27.14 23.52
C GLU A 849 37.00 -26.74 22.14
N ILE A 850 38.03 -25.89 22.12
CA ILE A 850 38.70 -25.51 20.87
C ILE A 850 39.44 -26.73 20.28
N CYS A 851 40.20 -27.48 21.07
CA CYS A 851 40.85 -28.71 20.59
C CYS A 851 39.84 -29.73 20.03
N GLU A 852 38.69 -29.92 20.68
CA GLU A 852 37.61 -30.79 20.18
C GLU A 852 37.08 -30.33 18.81
N VAL A 853 36.82 -29.03 18.67
CA VAL A 853 36.38 -28.43 17.41
C VAL A 853 37.43 -28.60 16.31
N TRP A 854 38.71 -28.42 16.61
CA TRP A 854 39.79 -28.63 15.65
C TRP A 854 39.92 -30.10 15.23
N ILE A 855 39.80 -31.06 16.16
CA ILE A 855 39.80 -32.51 15.84
C ILE A 855 38.65 -32.83 14.90
N LYS A 856 37.46 -32.32 15.19
CA LYS A 856 36.26 -32.52 14.35
C LYS A 856 36.44 -31.88 12.98
N ALA A 857 36.97 -30.66 12.92
CA ALA A 857 37.28 -29.96 11.69
C ALA A 857 38.32 -30.72 10.85
N TYR A 858 39.36 -31.28 11.47
CA TYR A 858 40.39 -32.05 10.75
C TYR A 858 39.81 -33.32 10.13
N LYS A 859 38.90 -34.01 10.83
CA LYS A 859 38.22 -35.20 10.33
C LYS A 859 37.28 -34.89 9.16
N LYS A 860 36.59 -33.75 9.18
CA LYS A 860 35.60 -33.38 8.16
C LYS A 860 36.19 -32.61 6.97
N VAL A 861 37.04 -31.63 7.24
CA VAL A 861 37.63 -30.72 6.24
C VAL A 861 39.15 -30.60 6.40
N PRO A 862 39.89 -31.71 6.26
CA PRO A 862 41.34 -31.73 6.46
C PRO A 862 42.07 -30.73 5.56
N GLY A 863 41.57 -30.47 4.35
CA GLY A 863 42.17 -29.49 3.42
C GLY A 863 42.24 -28.08 4.03
N ILE A 864 41.15 -27.57 4.60
CA ILE A 864 41.10 -26.23 5.22
C ILE A 864 42.00 -26.18 6.44
N VAL A 865 41.96 -27.21 7.29
CA VAL A 865 42.80 -27.26 8.50
C VAL A 865 44.28 -27.29 8.14
N LYS A 866 44.67 -28.12 7.16
CA LYS A 866 46.06 -28.17 6.64
C LYS A 866 46.49 -26.83 6.05
N LEU A 867 45.62 -26.12 5.33
CA LEU A 867 45.90 -24.78 4.80
C LEU A 867 46.18 -23.78 5.93
N ILE A 868 45.31 -23.71 6.95
CA ILE A 868 45.52 -22.81 8.11
C ILE A 868 46.84 -23.15 8.80
N ILE A 869 47.08 -24.43 9.11
CA ILE A 869 48.32 -24.88 9.75
C ILE A 869 49.55 -24.45 8.93
N ASN A 870 49.53 -24.65 7.62
CA ASN A 870 50.65 -24.25 6.76
C ASN A 870 50.90 -22.74 6.79
N GLU A 871 49.86 -21.92 6.86
CA GLU A 871 49.99 -20.46 6.97
C GLU A 871 50.73 -20.07 8.25
N TYR A 872 50.36 -20.62 9.40
CA TYR A 872 51.00 -20.30 10.67
C TYR A 872 52.41 -20.89 10.78
N ILE A 873 52.66 -22.08 10.24
CA ILE A 873 53.99 -22.72 10.29
C ILE A 873 55.03 -21.95 9.47
N ASN A 874 54.62 -21.40 8.32
CA ASN A 874 55.56 -20.73 7.42
C ASN A 874 55.84 -19.27 7.79
N ARG A 875 55.01 -18.67 8.65
CA ARG A 875 55.18 -17.30 9.12
C ARG A 875 56.33 -17.20 10.12
N LYS A 876 57.23 -16.23 9.92
CA LYS A 876 58.40 -15.98 10.79
C LYS A 876 58.16 -14.89 11.84
N ASP A 877 57.16 -14.07 11.61
CA ASP A 877 56.75 -12.87 12.34
C ASP A 877 55.80 -13.12 13.54
N LEU A 878 55.32 -14.36 13.70
CA LEU A 878 54.46 -14.76 14.82
C LEU A 878 55.23 -14.76 16.15
N SER A 879 54.56 -14.28 17.20
CA SER A 879 55.04 -14.38 18.58
C SER A 879 55.22 -15.84 19.00
N GLU A 880 56.14 -16.08 19.94
CA GLU A 880 56.35 -17.42 20.47
C GLU A 880 55.11 -17.98 21.17
N PHE A 881 54.30 -17.09 21.76
CA PHE A 881 53.01 -17.42 22.38
C PHE A 881 52.03 -18.06 21.38
N ILE A 882 51.76 -17.41 20.24
CA ILE A 882 50.84 -17.96 19.22
C ILE A 882 51.40 -19.25 18.61
N ARG A 883 52.73 -19.35 18.45
CA ARG A 883 53.36 -20.60 17.98
C ARG A 883 53.14 -21.76 18.95
N GLN A 884 53.19 -21.49 20.26
CA GLN A 884 52.92 -22.48 21.29
C GLN A 884 51.46 -22.94 21.25
N THR A 885 50.50 -22.02 21.13
CA THR A 885 49.08 -22.36 20.92
C THR A 885 48.87 -23.27 19.71
N VAL A 886 49.47 -22.94 18.56
CA VAL A 886 49.36 -23.78 17.34
C VAL A 886 50.00 -25.15 17.55
N LEU A 887 51.13 -25.22 18.27
CA LEU A 887 51.80 -26.48 18.59
C LEU A 887 50.90 -27.39 19.44
N GLU A 888 50.23 -26.84 20.46
CA GLU A 888 49.32 -27.61 21.33
C GLU A 888 48.13 -28.16 20.55
N ILE A 889 47.50 -27.34 19.71
CA ILE A 889 46.42 -27.79 18.82
C ILE A 889 46.92 -28.93 17.92
N LEU A 890 48.11 -28.81 17.33
CA LEU A 890 48.69 -29.85 16.48
C LEU A 890 48.98 -31.16 17.23
N GLU A 891 49.47 -31.06 18.47
CA GLU A 891 49.74 -32.22 19.32
C GLU A 891 48.45 -32.97 19.66
N GLU A 892 47.37 -32.27 20.01
CA GLU A 892 46.05 -32.87 20.23
C GLU A 892 45.47 -33.49 18.96
N LEU A 893 45.59 -32.81 17.81
CA LEU A 893 45.21 -33.37 16.52
C LEU A 893 45.96 -34.67 16.21
N ASN A 894 47.27 -34.70 16.45
CA ASN A 894 48.11 -35.85 16.14
C ASN A 894 47.79 -37.05 17.05
N LYS A 895 47.50 -36.82 18.34
CA LYS A 895 47.06 -37.87 19.28
C LYS A 895 45.84 -38.63 18.77
N VAL A 896 44.90 -37.93 18.14
CA VAL A 896 43.61 -38.53 17.72
C VAL A 896 43.61 -38.97 16.27
N CYS A 897 44.25 -38.25 15.36
CA CYS A 897 44.13 -38.48 13.92
C CYS A 897 45.30 -39.26 13.31
N SER A 898 46.48 -39.30 13.96
CA SER A 898 47.66 -40.05 13.52
C SER A 898 48.03 -39.85 12.02
N ASP A 899 48.08 -38.60 11.56
CA ASP A 899 48.42 -38.25 10.17
C ASP A 899 49.90 -37.83 10.05
N SER A 900 50.63 -38.44 9.10
CA SER A 900 52.02 -38.11 8.77
C SER A 900 52.29 -36.62 8.52
N TYR A 901 51.29 -35.88 8.00
CA TYR A 901 51.39 -34.43 7.81
C TYR A 901 51.50 -33.67 9.13
N LEU A 902 50.73 -34.07 10.16
CA LEU A 902 50.76 -33.42 11.48
C LEU A 902 52.12 -33.61 12.15
N VAL A 903 52.72 -34.79 12.02
CA VAL A 903 54.08 -35.07 12.51
C VAL A 903 55.12 -34.16 11.84
N GLN A 904 55.01 -33.96 10.52
CA GLN A 904 55.90 -33.05 9.79
C GLN A 904 55.70 -31.58 10.23
N ALA A 905 54.44 -31.16 10.41
CA ALA A 905 54.06 -29.84 10.89
C ALA A 905 54.63 -29.54 12.29
N ILE A 906 54.43 -30.45 13.26
CA ILE A 906 54.97 -30.34 14.62
C ILE A 906 56.50 -30.20 14.60
N ASN A 907 57.19 -31.06 13.85
CA ASN A 907 58.65 -31.02 13.74
C ASN A 907 59.15 -29.70 13.14
N LYS A 908 58.39 -29.08 12.23
CA LYS A 908 58.75 -27.81 11.62
C LYS A 908 58.60 -26.63 12.58
N ILE A 909 57.55 -26.60 13.41
CA ILE A 909 57.40 -25.58 14.47
C ILE A 909 58.52 -25.72 15.50
N ARG A 910 58.77 -26.95 15.99
CA ARG A 910 59.82 -27.21 16.99
C ARG A 910 61.24 -26.85 16.53
N LYS A 911 61.53 -26.99 15.22
CA LYS A 911 62.81 -26.55 14.63
C LYS A 911 62.97 -25.03 14.58
N THR A 912 61.88 -24.28 14.70
CA THR A 912 61.84 -22.82 14.56
C THR A 912 61.76 -22.11 15.91
N ASN A 913 61.35 -22.79 16.99
CA ASN A 913 61.27 -22.23 18.34
C ASN A 913 62.53 -22.53 19.18
N ASN A 914 63.08 -21.51 19.85
CA ASN A 914 64.00 -21.69 20.98
C ASN A 914 63.18 -21.81 22.29
N LEU A 915 62.62 -23.00 22.53
CA LEU A 915 61.56 -23.29 23.49
C LEU A 915 61.92 -23.22 25.01
N ASN A 916 62.97 -22.52 25.43
CA ASN A 916 63.47 -22.59 26.81
C ASN A 916 63.15 -21.40 27.74
N LEU A 917 62.44 -20.34 27.30
CA LEU A 917 62.24 -19.13 28.13
C LEU A 917 60.78 -18.79 28.55
N ILE A 918 59.76 -19.31 27.89
CA ILE A 918 58.37 -18.82 28.07
C ILE A 918 57.63 -19.51 29.23
N SER A 919 58.00 -20.77 29.55
CA SER A 919 57.31 -21.51 30.62
C SER A 919 57.51 -20.88 32.00
N GLU A 920 58.63 -20.19 32.23
CA GLU A 920 58.93 -19.54 33.51
C GLU A 920 58.20 -18.20 33.70
N GLU A 921 58.00 -17.41 32.63
CA GLU A 921 57.25 -16.14 32.72
C GLU A 921 55.75 -16.35 32.90
N LEU A 922 55.14 -17.33 32.22
CA LEU A 922 53.71 -17.67 32.39
C LEU A 922 53.41 -18.21 33.80
N LEU A 923 54.29 -19.04 34.36
CA LEU A 923 54.16 -19.54 35.74
C LEU A 923 54.32 -18.43 36.81
N SER A 924 54.97 -17.32 36.47
CA SER A 924 55.13 -16.16 37.36
C SER A 924 53.90 -15.25 37.37
N LEU A 925 53.28 -15.00 36.21
CA LEU A 925 52.08 -14.16 36.09
C LEU A 925 50.82 -14.86 36.63
N TRP A 926 50.75 -16.19 36.58
CA TRP A 926 49.61 -16.98 37.08
C TRP A 926 49.64 -17.18 38.61
N LYS A 927 50.73 -16.81 39.29
CA LYS A 927 50.80 -16.83 40.77
C LYS A 927 50.26 -15.56 41.44
N GLU A 928 49.96 -14.51 40.67
CA GLU A 928 49.47 -13.21 41.20
C GLU A 928 48.06 -12.81 40.71
N SER A 929 47.31 -13.69 40.02
CA SER A 929 45.93 -13.43 39.56
C SER A 929 44.87 -14.27 40.27
#